data_AF-A0A4Q2LP04-F1
#
_entry.id   AF-A0A4Q2LP04-F1
#
_cell.length_a   1.000
_cell.length_b   1.000
_cell.length_c   1.000
_cell.angle_alpha   90.00
_cell.angle_beta   90.00
_cell.angle_gamma   90.00
#
_symmetry.space_group_name_H-M   'P 1'
#
loop_
_entity.id
_entity.type
_entity.pdbx_description
1 polymer ?
#
loop_
_entity_poly.entity_id
_entity_poly.type
_entity_poly.pdbx_seq_one_letter_code
_entity_poly.pdbx_strand_id
1 'polypeptide(L)'
;MYKKLIRYALICLVVLSNVTLAEWRPASAADAQPNWQLITPNYETTDTFVAAYSVHDFGATGDGVTDVTGIFQQLLDALGRLGGGTLFVPEGQYVIRGNLEVPKGVTIRGEWSKPVKGEPIKGTILMAYTGRGDEEAAPLITMLPSSGVRDLAIWYPEQLPDDITPYSPAILLGKPGYWGNDFANTKNITLVNAYSGVIFSRENGGAAPVINGIYGTPLSRGIEIDNIADVGRVDWVDFSPAYWAGSGLPNSPAPGSAYEKWIYENGTGIVMRRNDWSYTGFITIEGYNVGFLAATSVASGDSTPNGHNYGLHFINCKTGVKIAALNDVGIMFTNVRVEKSETGIAIDADNTGVVQLSGCDIDAATTAILAAVSPNSKILMQQCKINNGEVNIQGGAFVVSDSDFNNAAPQVIIDEEARANIIGNRFKEEAQIDNNSKYITIIDHTPTQVKKVPEFPEIAVQTHKPAREALYVVTKAPFHAKNDGTTDNTSAIQSALDQAAADGGGVVFLPPGTYKVLGNLNVPSGVELKGAVDNGTVPMGPGSTIDVYADRGNESGDPFMKLSPNSGIRGLVFNYPEQVAKTDISNIAPYPYLIQATGSDVYLVNIGMRAVYNGIDLFTHQADRHDVDFLAGHAFRNAIKVGGGTTDGRISNLQFNTIVFAAGNESKFGSWQNSPEGDSGFIYDYVASTLDFMILADVHNQILYNNFHFGSYKGMVLTSENGSGPSGRSLGLGIDGSTKTMVFEALGDQGFDFINTQLVSIGSSEETRYLETSSDFTAESTFFSVDIWGSPKYGMELDNGTLHFQLANIANAGELGFAKLDNGKLNMDTSVVATSKALLNSGKEGQLRVQSSILTPTSINFRNTASWSNILGNIPIVAPASSRNAAASSSEVKEEQSDPAVDTISEAGEPEAANTGNEPAGGGSPIMTITIVILAAIAAVTAAVLLYRRKLSSKN
;
A
#
# COMPACT_ATOMS: atom_id res chain seq x y z
N MET A 1 52.58 37.12 11.44
CA MET A 1 52.65 35.65 11.26
C MET A 1 52.56 34.87 12.57
N TYR A 2 53.32 35.23 13.61
CA TYR A 2 53.33 34.53 14.91
C TYR A 2 51.98 34.50 15.68
N LYS A 3 51.14 35.55 15.58
CA LYS A 3 49.79 35.57 16.20
C LYS A 3 48.74 34.71 15.48
N LYS A 4 48.97 34.34 14.20
CA LYS A 4 48.07 33.43 13.47
C LYS A 4 48.41 31.96 13.77
N LEU A 5 49.69 31.62 13.97
CA LEU A 5 50.10 30.27 14.40
C LEU A 5 49.60 29.90 15.81
N ILE A 6 49.57 30.86 16.75
CA ILE A 6 49.05 30.61 18.11
C ILE A 6 47.53 30.38 18.11
N ARG A 7 46.78 31.00 17.19
CA ARG A 7 45.33 30.75 17.01
C ARG A 7 45.06 29.36 16.43
N TYR A 8 45.87 28.88 15.47
CA TYR A 8 45.73 27.52 14.95
C TYR A 8 46.17 26.45 15.96
N ALA A 9 47.17 26.73 16.80
CA ALA A 9 47.59 25.82 17.86
C ALA A 9 46.54 25.69 19.00
N LEU A 10 45.85 26.79 19.37
CA LEU A 10 44.73 26.73 20.32
C LEU A 10 43.50 26.02 19.74
N ILE A 11 43.22 26.18 18.44
CA ILE A 11 42.13 25.47 17.78
C ILE A 11 42.43 23.96 17.70
N CYS A 12 43.68 23.56 17.43
CA CYS A 12 44.06 22.14 17.49
C CYS A 12 43.99 21.56 18.92
N LEU A 13 44.27 22.36 19.97
CA LEU A 13 44.16 21.92 21.37
C LEU A 13 42.71 21.79 21.85
N VAL A 14 41.79 22.63 21.36
CA VAL A 14 40.35 22.54 21.62
C VAL A 14 39.69 21.42 20.81
N VAL A 15 40.20 21.14 19.60
CA VAL A 15 39.78 19.97 18.80
C VAL A 15 40.33 18.65 19.39
N LEU A 16 41.48 18.67 20.07
CA LEU A 16 42.00 17.51 20.81
C LEU A 16 41.35 17.29 22.18
N SER A 17 40.69 18.30 22.77
CA SER A 17 39.95 18.16 24.04
C SER A 17 38.46 17.86 23.89
N ASN A 18 37.93 17.87 22.66
CA ASN A 18 36.58 17.39 22.32
C ASN A 18 36.60 16.05 21.57
N VAL A 19 37.77 15.40 21.48
CA VAL A 19 37.76 13.94 21.44
C VAL A 19 37.39 13.53 22.85
N THR A 20 36.09 13.33 23.08
CA THR A 20 35.68 12.39 24.12
C THR A 20 36.54 11.17 23.89
N LEU A 21 37.41 10.87 24.86
CA LEU A 21 37.89 9.52 25.03
C LEU A 21 36.61 8.71 25.12
N ALA A 22 36.26 8.07 23.99
CA ALA A 22 35.34 6.96 24.00
C ALA A 22 35.78 6.15 25.21
N GLU A 23 34.90 6.06 26.21
CA GLU A 23 35.10 5.09 27.26
C GLU A 23 35.49 3.82 26.55
N TRP A 24 36.67 3.34 26.91
CA TRP A 24 37.20 2.10 26.41
C TRP A 24 36.21 1.04 26.87
N ARG A 25 35.17 0.78 26.06
CA ARG A 25 34.27 -0.35 26.25
C ARG A 25 35.22 -1.55 26.22
N PRO A 26 35.39 -2.28 27.34
CA PRO A 26 36.16 -3.50 27.29
C PRO A 26 35.55 -4.39 26.19
N ALA A 27 36.39 -5.23 25.59
CA ALA A 27 36.02 -6.17 24.53
C ALA A 27 34.57 -6.66 24.71
N SER A 28 33.76 -6.52 23.65
CA SER A 28 32.38 -7.01 23.65
C SER A 28 32.40 -8.39 24.31
N ALA A 29 31.64 -8.55 25.40
CA ALA A 29 31.19 -9.87 25.76
C ALA A 29 30.58 -10.43 24.48
N ALA A 30 31.04 -11.61 24.05
CA ALA A 30 30.40 -12.29 22.94
C ALA A 30 28.89 -12.31 23.23
N ASP A 31 28.07 -11.95 22.25
CA ASP A 31 26.62 -11.97 22.41
C ASP A 31 26.20 -13.35 22.95
N ALA A 32 25.21 -13.36 23.85
CA ALA A 32 24.66 -14.62 24.34
C ALA A 32 24.21 -15.48 23.16
N GLN A 33 24.49 -16.77 23.20
CA GLN A 33 24.04 -17.65 22.13
C GLN A 33 22.51 -17.68 22.09
N PRO A 34 21.88 -17.59 20.90
CA PRO A 34 20.43 -17.59 20.81
C PRO A 34 19.84 -18.90 21.32
N ASN A 35 18.77 -18.79 22.11
CA ASN A 35 17.99 -19.93 22.56
C ASN A 35 16.66 -19.94 21.82
N TRP A 36 16.66 -20.52 20.62
CA TRP A 36 15.46 -20.64 19.79
C TRP A 36 14.41 -21.46 20.51
N GLN A 37 13.31 -20.81 20.88
CA GLN A 37 12.22 -21.43 21.62
C GLN A 37 10.88 -21.06 20.99
N LEU A 38 9.98 -22.04 20.96
CA LEU A 38 8.59 -21.80 20.64
C LEU A 38 7.96 -21.09 21.84
N ILE A 39 7.32 -19.94 21.60
CA ILE A 39 6.65 -19.19 22.65
C ILE A 39 5.21 -19.67 22.73
N THR A 40 4.77 -19.96 23.96
CA THR A 40 3.35 -20.15 24.30
C THR A 40 2.84 -18.85 24.92
N PRO A 41 2.19 -17.97 24.12
CA PRO A 41 1.71 -16.70 24.62
C PRO A 41 0.50 -16.88 25.55
N ASN A 42 0.34 -15.95 26.50
CA ASN A 42 -0.80 -15.88 27.42
C ASN A 42 -2.12 -15.48 26.74
N TYR A 43 -2.04 -14.88 25.55
CA TYR A 43 -3.20 -14.45 24.75
C TYR A 43 -3.19 -15.15 23.39
N GLU A 44 -4.36 -15.21 22.77
CA GLU A 44 -4.53 -15.87 21.48
C GLU A 44 -3.72 -15.18 20.37
N THR A 45 -2.98 -15.98 19.61
CA THR A 45 -2.25 -15.55 18.41
C THR A 45 -2.71 -16.32 17.19
N THR A 46 -2.61 -15.69 16.02
CA THR A 46 -2.92 -16.30 14.71
C THR A 46 -1.80 -17.21 14.20
N ASP A 47 -0.63 -17.22 14.84
CA ASP A 47 0.52 -18.01 14.45
C ASP A 47 1.25 -18.60 15.67
N THR A 48 2.06 -19.61 15.41
CA THR A 48 3.13 -20.06 16.30
C THR A 48 4.41 -19.31 15.98
N PHE A 49 5.07 -18.73 16.99
CA PHE A 49 6.31 -17.97 16.77
C PHE A 49 7.49 -18.43 17.62
N VAL A 50 8.67 -18.27 17.02
CA VAL A 50 9.94 -18.67 17.60
C VAL A 50 10.72 -17.42 17.98
N ALA A 51 11.15 -17.32 19.24
CA ALA A 51 11.97 -16.22 19.73
C ALA A 51 13.41 -16.70 19.97
N ALA A 52 14.38 -15.82 19.72
CA ALA A 52 15.79 -16.10 20.03
C ALA A 52 16.14 -15.72 21.48
N TYR A 53 15.51 -14.65 21.97
CA TYR A 53 15.69 -14.10 23.31
C TYR A 53 14.34 -13.72 23.90
N SER A 54 14.20 -13.91 25.21
CA SER A 54 13.17 -13.28 26.03
C SER A 54 13.82 -12.24 26.92
N VAL A 55 13.27 -11.03 27.02
CA VAL A 55 13.85 -9.98 27.89
C VAL A 55 13.93 -10.41 29.36
N HIS A 56 13.00 -11.27 29.81
CA HIS A 56 12.96 -11.81 31.17
C HIS A 56 14.22 -12.62 31.51
N ASP A 57 14.73 -13.41 30.56
CA ASP A 57 15.91 -14.26 30.77
C ASP A 57 17.20 -13.44 30.96
N PHE A 58 17.16 -12.15 30.63
CA PHE A 58 18.25 -11.19 30.76
C PHE A 58 18.00 -10.16 31.88
N GLY A 59 17.01 -10.41 32.76
CA GLY A 59 16.77 -9.62 33.95
C GLY A 59 15.94 -8.35 33.75
N ALA A 60 15.27 -8.19 32.61
CA ALA A 60 14.32 -7.10 32.43
C ALA A 60 13.06 -7.38 33.27
N THR A 61 12.87 -6.62 34.35
CA THR A 61 11.70 -6.75 35.23
C THR A 61 10.54 -5.94 34.65
N GLY A 62 9.41 -6.61 34.41
CA GLY A 62 8.14 -5.96 34.01
C GLY A 62 7.38 -5.39 35.20
N ASP A 63 8.09 -4.77 36.15
CA ASP A 63 7.58 -4.37 37.47
C ASP A 63 6.99 -2.95 37.52
N GLY A 64 7.03 -2.21 36.41
CA GLY A 64 6.56 -0.83 36.30
C GLY A 64 7.46 0.22 36.97
N VAL A 65 8.67 -0.15 37.40
CA VAL A 65 9.58 0.71 38.17
C VAL A 65 11.00 0.72 37.59
N THR A 66 11.55 -0.45 37.29
CA THR A 66 12.94 -0.61 36.88
C THR A 66 13.12 -0.21 35.42
N ASP A 67 14.04 0.71 35.15
CA ASP A 67 14.39 1.09 33.78
C ASP A 67 15.15 -0.06 33.08
N VAL A 68 14.51 -0.62 32.06
CA VAL A 68 15.01 -1.78 31.31
C VAL A 68 15.48 -1.41 29.91
N THR A 69 15.57 -0.12 29.58
CA THR A 69 15.90 0.37 28.22
C THR A 69 17.18 -0.27 27.69
N GLY A 70 18.23 -0.33 28.51
CA GLY A 70 19.53 -0.88 28.10
C GLY A 70 19.49 -2.37 27.77
N ILE A 71 18.65 -3.15 28.47
CA ILE A 71 18.49 -4.59 28.22
C ILE A 71 17.80 -4.81 26.88
N PHE A 72 16.72 -4.06 26.62
CA PHE A 72 16.01 -4.12 25.34
C PHE A 72 16.94 -3.79 24.17
N GLN A 73 17.64 -2.66 24.23
CA GLN A 73 18.51 -2.26 23.13
C GLN A 73 19.66 -3.25 22.90
N GLN A 74 20.27 -3.78 23.97
CA GLN A 74 21.33 -4.78 23.85
C GLN A 74 20.86 -6.03 23.09
N LEU A 75 19.66 -6.53 23.40
CA LEU A 75 19.10 -7.73 22.76
C LEU A 75 18.65 -7.47 21.32
N LEU A 76 18.08 -6.29 21.05
CA LEU A 76 17.77 -5.84 19.69
C LEU A 76 19.03 -5.80 18.83
N ASP A 77 20.10 -5.18 19.33
CA ASP A 77 21.39 -5.10 18.64
C ASP A 77 21.99 -6.49 18.38
N ALA A 78 21.86 -7.42 19.34
CA ALA A 78 22.32 -8.79 19.21
C ALA A 78 21.54 -9.55 18.11
N LEU A 79 20.21 -9.39 18.04
CA LEU A 79 19.39 -9.93 16.95
C LEU A 79 19.76 -9.32 15.60
N GLY A 80 20.03 -8.01 15.56
CA GLY A 80 20.51 -7.33 14.34
C GLY A 80 21.81 -7.94 13.82
N ARG A 81 22.77 -8.24 14.71
CA ARG A 81 24.02 -8.92 14.35
C ARG A 81 23.83 -10.39 13.96
N LEU A 82 22.82 -11.07 14.51
CA LEU A 82 22.44 -12.43 14.11
C LEU A 82 21.81 -12.47 12.71
N GLY A 83 21.37 -11.34 12.16
CA GLY A 83 20.69 -11.26 10.87
C GLY A 83 19.16 -11.31 10.98
N GLY A 84 18.61 -10.95 12.13
CA GLY A 84 17.16 -10.88 12.38
C GLY A 84 16.67 -11.87 13.43
N GLY A 85 15.36 -11.85 13.67
CA GLY A 85 14.71 -12.71 14.67
C GLY A 85 13.78 -11.93 15.60
N THR A 86 13.13 -12.67 16.49
CA THR A 86 12.16 -12.10 17.44
C THR A 86 12.75 -11.97 18.84
N LEU A 87 12.61 -10.77 19.41
CA LEU A 87 12.74 -10.49 20.84
C LEU A 87 11.37 -10.64 21.50
N PHE A 88 11.23 -11.65 22.35
CA PHE A 88 10.00 -11.86 23.11
C PHE A 88 9.97 -10.99 24.36
N VAL A 89 8.82 -10.37 24.61
CA VAL A 89 8.54 -9.54 25.77
C VAL A 89 7.30 -10.10 26.47
N PRO A 90 7.43 -10.82 27.59
CA PRO A 90 6.27 -11.33 28.33
C PRO A 90 5.33 -10.21 28.81
N GLU A 91 4.15 -10.57 29.29
CA GLU A 91 3.26 -9.65 30.01
C GLU A 91 3.97 -8.98 31.20
N GLY A 92 3.76 -7.67 31.35
CA GLY A 92 4.40 -6.86 32.37
C GLY A 92 4.44 -5.38 31.98
N GLN A 93 4.82 -4.54 32.94
CA GLN A 93 5.00 -3.10 32.72
C GLN A 93 6.49 -2.77 32.67
N TYR A 94 6.99 -2.36 31.51
CA TYR A 94 8.41 -2.15 31.26
C TYR A 94 8.72 -0.67 31.16
N VAL A 95 9.50 -0.12 32.11
CA VAL A 95 9.92 1.28 32.10
C VAL A 95 11.02 1.50 31.06
N ILE A 96 10.74 2.38 30.09
CA ILE A 96 11.65 2.78 29.03
C ILE A 96 11.91 4.29 29.13
N ARG A 97 13.10 4.67 29.62
CA ARG A 97 13.51 6.08 29.78
C ARG A 97 14.36 6.61 28.62
N GLY A 98 14.79 5.74 27.72
CA GLY A 98 15.45 6.12 26.47
C GLY A 98 14.63 5.71 25.24
N ASN A 99 15.29 5.68 24.09
CA ASN A 99 14.68 5.29 22.82
C ASN A 99 15.12 3.88 22.43
N LEU A 100 14.31 3.18 21.65
CA LEU A 100 14.60 1.86 21.11
C LEU A 100 14.74 1.94 19.59
N GLU A 101 15.89 1.53 19.06
CA GLU A 101 16.10 1.32 17.64
C GLU A 101 15.94 -0.17 17.33
N VAL A 102 14.97 -0.53 16.48
CA VAL A 102 14.73 -1.92 16.07
C VAL A 102 15.48 -2.19 14.77
N PRO A 103 16.53 -3.04 14.76
CA PRO A 103 17.36 -3.24 13.58
C PRO A 103 16.63 -3.94 12.43
N LYS A 104 17.26 -3.90 11.24
CA LYS A 104 16.73 -4.52 10.02
C LYS A 104 16.39 -6.00 10.25
N GLY A 105 15.16 -6.40 9.95
CA GLY A 105 14.69 -7.79 10.12
C GLY A 105 14.54 -8.25 11.58
N VAL A 106 14.57 -7.35 12.56
CA VAL A 106 14.32 -7.69 13.97
C VAL A 106 12.88 -7.37 14.33
N THR A 107 12.25 -8.21 15.15
CA THR A 107 10.89 -7.97 15.66
C THR A 107 10.85 -7.93 17.18
N ILE A 108 10.28 -6.87 17.76
CA ILE A 108 9.78 -6.89 19.14
C ILE A 108 8.40 -7.53 19.11
N ARG A 109 8.19 -8.58 19.91
CA ARG A 109 6.87 -9.23 20.04
C ARG A 109 6.50 -9.41 21.50
N GLY A 110 5.43 -8.77 21.91
CA GLY A 110 4.90 -8.88 23.26
C GLY A 110 3.81 -9.95 23.41
N GLU A 111 3.03 -9.78 24.47
CA GLU A 111 1.77 -10.47 24.72
C GLU A 111 0.62 -9.46 24.70
N TRP A 112 -0.36 -9.65 23.83
CA TRP A 112 -1.43 -8.67 23.61
C TRP A 112 -2.81 -9.29 23.66
N SER A 113 -3.63 -8.74 24.55
CA SER A 113 -5.07 -8.89 24.47
C SER A 113 -5.61 -7.76 23.60
N LYS A 114 -6.41 -8.09 22.57
CA LYS A 114 -7.16 -7.07 21.82
C LYS A 114 -7.91 -6.18 22.81
N PRO A 115 -7.66 -4.85 22.82
CA PRO A 115 -8.26 -3.98 23.82
C PRO A 115 -9.75 -3.79 23.52
N VAL A 116 -10.53 -3.56 24.57
CA VAL A 116 -11.96 -3.25 24.48
C VAL A 116 -12.15 -1.84 25.05
N LYS A 117 -12.92 -1.00 24.34
CA LYS A 117 -13.24 0.37 24.79
C LYS A 117 -13.83 0.34 26.20
N GLY A 118 -13.31 1.19 27.10
CA GLY A 118 -13.79 1.26 28.47
C GLY A 118 -13.30 0.15 29.41
N GLU A 119 -12.50 -0.82 28.93
CA GLU A 119 -11.94 -1.90 29.75
C GLU A 119 -10.44 -1.73 30.01
N PRO A 120 -9.91 -2.30 31.12
CA PRO A 120 -8.48 -2.24 31.43
C PRO A 120 -7.59 -2.88 30.37
N ILE A 121 -6.46 -2.23 30.08
CA ILE A 121 -5.43 -2.75 29.17
C ILE A 121 -4.58 -3.81 29.90
N LYS A 122 -4.28 -4.91 29.20
CA LYS A 122 -3.55 -6.08 29.71
C LYS A 122 -2.41 -6.48 28.78
N GLY A 123 -1.54 -7.36 29.25
CA GLY A 123 -0.41 -7.87 28.47
C GLY A 123 0.86 -7.03 28.64
N THR A 124 1.70 -7.01 27.61
CA THR A 124 2.95 -6.25 27.60
C THR A 124 2.67 -4.76 27.45
N ILE A 125 3.11 -3.95 28.41
CA ILE A 125 2.98 -2.49 28.38
C ILE A 125 4.36 -1.85 28.43
N LEU A 126 4.71 -1.10 27.39
CA LEU A 126 5.88 -0.23 27.39
C LEU A 126 5.50 1.14 27.98
N MET A 127 6.12 1.49 29.11
CA MET A 127 5.96 2.77 29.79
C MET A 127 7.00 3.77 29.25
N ALA A 128 6.55 4.70 28.44
CA ALA A 128 7.40 5.66 27.73
C ALA A 128 7.58 6.97 28.52
N TYR A 129 8.83 7.38 28.70
CA TYR A 129 9.21 8.63 29.38
C TYR A 129 10.00 9.61 28.50
N THR A 130 10.21 9.29 27.22
CA THR A 130 10.96 10.13 26.28
C THR A 130 10.05 11.09 25.52
N GLY A 131 10.60 12.23 25.08
CA GLY A 131 9.97 13.13 24.11
C GLY A 131 8.95 14.12 24.69
N ARG A 132 8.76 14.18 26.01
CA ARG A 132 7.81 15.11 26.63
C ARG A 132 8.14 16.56 26.29
N GLY A 133 7.14 17.29 25.78
CA GLY A 133 7.21 18.71 25.46
C GLY A 133 7.81 19.02 24.08
N ASP A 134 8.22 18.01 23.31
CA ASP A 134 8.86 18.18 22.01
C ASP A 134 8.45 17.05 21.04
N GLU A 135 7.60 17.36 20.08
CA GLU A 135 7.14 16.40 19.05
C GLU A 135 8.27 15.99 18.08
N GLU A 136 9.32 16.81 17.96
CA GLU A 136 10.46 16.55 17.07
C GLU A 136 11.62 15.84 17.79
N ALA A 137 11.48 15.54 19.09
CA ALA A 137 12.43 14.74 19.83
C ALA A 137 12.51 13.30 19.27
N ALA A 138 13.54 12.55 19.70
CA ALA A 138 13.68 11.15 19.30
C ALA A 138 12.41 10.34 19.66
N PRO A 139 11.83 9.57 18.71
CA PRO A 139 10.67 8.71 18.95
C PRO A 139 10.96 7.61 19.98
N LEU A 140 9.94 7.12 20.70
CA LEU A 140 10.12 5.99 21.62
C LEU A 140 10.71 4.78 20.89
N ILE A 141 10.12 4.38 19.75
CA ILE A 141 10.62 3.33 18.88
C ILE A 141 10.95 3.91 17.50
N THR A 142 12.15 3.66 17.00
CA THR A 142 12.56 3.92 15.61
C THR A 142 12.82 2.59 14.89
N MET A 143 12.16 2.39 13.76
CA MET A 143 12.21 1.13 13.01
C MET A 143 13.12 1.22 11.79
N LEU A 144 14.07 0.29 11.67
CA LEU A 144 14.82 0.06 10.43
C LEU A 144 14.01 -0.84 9.45
N PRO A 145 14.48 -1.03 8.21
CA PRO A 145 13.70 -1.74 7.20
C PRO A 145 13.38 -3.19 7.57
N SER A 146 12.26 -3.72 7.10
CA SER A 146 11.80 -5.09 7.40
C SER A 146 11.64 -5.42 8.89
N SER A 147 11.77 -4.44 9.80
CA SER A 147 11.64 -4.65 11.24
C SER A 147 10.17 -4.71 11.66
N GLY A 148 9.92 -5.29 12.84
CA GLY A 148 8.58 -5.48 13.38
C GLY A 148 8.42 -4.95 14.80
N VAL A 149 7.26 -4.36 15.08
CA VAL A 149 6.78 -4.14 16.45
C VAL A 149 5.37 -4.70 16.52
N ARG A 150 5.16 -5.70 17.37
CA ARG A 150 3.86 -6.36 17.47
C ARG A 150 3.47 -6.81 18.86
N ASP A 151 2.16 -6.94 19.04
CA ASP A 151 1.51 -7.54 20.20
C ASP A 151 1.90 -6.84 21.51
N LEU A 152 1.73 -5.52 21.62
CA LEU A 152 2.00 -4.78 22.86
C LEU A 152 1.20 -3.48 22.99
N ALA A 153 1.18 -2.90 24.19
CA ALA A 153 0.65 -1.58 24.47
C ALA A 153 1.78 -0.56 24.73
N ILE A 154 1.54 0.69 24.38
CA ILE A 154 2.41 1.83 24.70
C ILE A 154 1.61 2.84 25.51
N TRP A 155 2.15 3.23 26.67
CA TRP A 155 1.54 4.17 27.59
C TRP A 155 2.57 5.22 28.04
N TYR A 156 2.15 6.48 28.10
CA TYR A 156 2.93 7.61 28.59
C TYR A 156 2.43 8.00 29.99
N PRO A 157 3.11 7.58 31.07
CA PRO A 157 2.62 7.77 32.44
C PRO A 157 2.52 9.24 32.87
N GLU A 158 3.31 10.08 32.20
CA GLU A 158 3.48 11.50 32.47
C GLU A 158 2.52 12.39 31.67
N GLN A 159 1.73 11.82 30.75
CA GLN A 159 0.69 12.55 30.02
C GLN A 159 -0.54 12.75 30.91
N LEU A 160 -1.01 14.00 31.01
CA LEU A 160 -2.11 14.38 31.89
C LEU A 160 -3.34 14.77 31.07
N PRO A 161 -4.56 14.33 31.46
CA PRO A 161 -5.78 14.60 30.68
C PRO A 161 -6.26 16.05 30.73
N ASP A 162 -5.87 16.81 31.75
CA ASP A 162 -6.17 18.24 31.92
C ASP A 162 -5.04 19.16 31.45
N ASP A 163 -3.89 18.60 31.07
CA ASP A 163 -2.71 19.31 30.57
C ASP A 163 -1.99 18.48 29.49
N ILE A 164 -2.70 18.27 28.37
CA ILE A 164 -2.19 17.48 27.25
C ILE A 164 -0.92 18.14 26.71
N THR A 165 0.20 17.46 26.88
CA THR A 165 1.53 17.90 26.47
C THR A 165 1.94 17.19 25.17
N PRO A 166 2.60 17.88 24.22
CA PRO A 166 3.20 17.22 23.06
C PRO A 166 4.21 16.14 23.44
N TYR A 167 4.26 15.06 22.67
CA TYR A 167 5.32 14.04 22.73
C TYR A 167 5.75 13.68 21.30
N SER A 168 7.02 13.29 21.16
CA SER A 168 7.49 12.64 19.93
C SER A 168 6.66 11.39 19.58
N PRO A 169 6.67 10.94 18.32
CA PRO A 169 5.94 9.75 17.90
C PRO A 169 6.23 8.53 18.77
N ALA A 170 5.20 7.74 19.07
CA ALA A 170 5.37 6.45 19.75
C ALA A 170 6.18 5.47 18.90
N ILE A 171 5.87 5.42 17.60
CA ILE A 171 6.59 4.58 16.64
C ILE A 171 6.88 5.41 15.38
N LEU A 172 8.16 5.49 15.02
CA LEU A 172 8.62 6.04 13.76
C LEU A 172 9.00 4.92 12.79
N LEU A 173 8.30 4.87 11.67
CA LEU A 173 8.58 3.95 10.56
C LEU A 173 9.67 4.58 9.69
N GLY A 174 10.83 3.92 9.63
CA GLY A 174 12.00 4.43 8.94
C GLY A 174 12.86 5.32 9.84
N LYS A 175 14.17 5.08 9.79
CA LYS A 175 15.14 5.89 10.52
C LYS A 175 15.52 7.12 9.68
N PRO A 176 15.50 8.35 10.24
CA PRO A 176 15.96 9.53 9.53
C PRO A 176 17.41 9.37 9.02
N GLY A 177 17.64 9.71 7.76
CA GLY A 177 18.92 9.55 7.05
C GLY A 177 19.29 8.12 6.65
N TYR A 178 18.45 7.11 6.90
CA TYR A 178 18.75 5.70 6.58
C TYR A 178 18.32 5.30 5.16
N TRP A 179 19.25 4.78 4.34
CA TRP A 179 18.93 4.35 2.97
C TRP A 179 18.00 3.13 2.92
N GLY A 180 16.82 3.32 2.32
CA GLY A 180 15.84 2.25 2.04
C GLY A 180 14.93 1.90 3.22
N ASN A 181 14.26 2.91 3.79
CA ASN A 181 13.27 2.81 4.90
C ASN A 181 12.01 2.02 4.52
N ASP A 182 12.16 0.77 4.10
CA ASP A 182 11.10 0.01 3.45
C ASP A 182 10.58 -1.12 4.36
N PHE A 183 9.30 -1.47 4.24
CA PHE A 183 8.70 -2.67 4.85
C PHE A 183 8.72 -2.72 6.39
N ALA A 184 8.57 -1.59 7.08
CA ALA A 184 8.34 -1.58 8.52
C ALA A 184 6.96 -2.17 8.86
N ASN A 185 6.90 -3.08 9.84
CA ASN A 185 5.69 -3.81 10.22
C ASN A 185 5.23 -3.45 11.65
N THR A 186 4.06 -2.82 11.78
CA THR A 186 3.47 -2.47 13.08
C THR A 186 2.12 -3.15 13.22
N LYS A 187 2.01 -4.14 14.13
CA LYS A 187 0.82 -5.02 14.21
C LYS A 187 0.30 -5.16 15.64
N ASN A 188 -1.01 -5.13 15.87
CA ASN A 188 -1.61 -5.39 17.18
C ASN A 188 -1.02 -4.50 18.30
N ILE A 189 -1.16 -3.17 18.12
CA ILE A 189 -0.61 -2.18 19.04
C ILE A 189 -1.74 -1.40 19.72
N THR A 190 -1.67 -1.29 21.05
CA THR A 190 -2.54 -0.40 21.82
C THR A 190 -1.81 0.90 22.18
N LEU A 191 -2.22 2.02 21.60
CA LEU A 191 -1.72 3.37 21.91
C LEU A 191 -2.59 3.98 23.01
N VAL A 192 -2.21 3.84 24.28
CA VAL A 192 -3.09 4.23 25.41
C VAL A 192 -3.38 5.74 25.40
N ASN A 193 -2.34 6.57 25.31
CA ASN A 193 -2.43 8.03 25.38
C ASN A 193 -1.26 8.73 24.66
N ALA A 194 -0.77 8.10 23.58
CA ALA A 194 0.31 8.66 22.77
C ALA A 194 -0.13 10.00 22.16
N TYR A 195 0.73 11.02 22.18
CA TYR A 195 0.40 12.29 21.52
C TYR A 195 0.34 12.10 20.00
N SER A 196 1.42 11.58 19.43
CA SER A 196 1.51 11.13 18.04
C SER A 196 1.75 9.62 18.04
N GLY A 197 0.92 8.87 17.31
CA GLY A 197 0.95 7.41 17.28
C GLY A 197 2.06 6.84 16.38
N VAL A 198 1.67 6.34 15.20
CA VAL A 198 2.57 5.71 14.23
C VAL A 198 2.81 6.67 13.06
N ILE A 199 4.04 7.11 12.88
CA ILE A 199 4.40 8.14 11.89
C ILE A 199 5.47 7.58 10.96
N PHE A 200 5.34 7.80 9.65
CA PHE A 200 6.42 7.53 8.71
C PHE A 200 7.46 8.66 8.72
N SER A 201 8.74 8.32 8.65
CA SER A 201 9.84 9.29 8.62
C SER A 201 9.68 10.30 7.48
N ARG A 202 9.72 11.58 7.85
CA ARG A 202 9.55 12.70 6.90
C ARG A 202 10.86 13.09 6.21
N GLU A 203 12.03 12.78 6.78
CA GLU A 203 13.33 13.29 6.28
C GLU A 203 13.76 12.62 4.98
N ASN A 204 13.68 11.30 4.94
CA ASN A 204 14.03 10.49 3.79
C ASN A 204 12.97 9.39 3.68
N GLY A 205 12.26 9.40 2.56
CA GLY A 205 11.15 8.51 2.29
C GLY A 205 11.51 7.02 2.36
N GLY A 206 10.54 6.19 2.09
CA GLY A 206 10.69 4.73 2.03
C GLY A 206 9.48 4.10 1.37
N ALA A 207 9.22 2.82 1.60
CA ALA A 207 8.21 2.09 0.84
C ALA A 207 7.41 1.11 1.70
N ALA A 208 6.14 0.92 1.33
CA ALA A 208 5.30 -0.19 1.74
C ALA A 208 5.26 -0.51 3.26
N PRO A 209 4.91 0.46 4.13
CA PRO A 209 4.64 0.15 5.53
C PRO A 209 3.45 -0.82 5.66
N VAL A 210 3.54 -1.74 6.62
CA VAL A 210 2.48 -2.71 6.93
C VAL A 210 1.96 -2.44 8.33
N ILE A 211 0.82 -1.76 8.41
CA ILE A 211 0.22 -1.33 9.68
C ILE A 211 -1.12 -2.04 9.82
N ASN A 212 -1.30 -2.84 10.88
CA ASN A 212 -2.62 -3.40 11.14
C ASN A 212 -2.93 -3.66 12.62
N GLY A 213 -4.21 -3.64 12.99
CA GLY A 213 -4.61 -3.90 14.37
C GLY A 213 -4.12 -2.81 15.33
N ILE A 214 -4.36 -1.53 15.01
CA ILE A 214 -3.94 -0.41 15.87
C ILE A 214 -5.15 0.15 16.61
N TYR A 215 -5.08 0.15 17.93
CA TYR A 215 -6.18 0.53 18.81
C TYR A 215 -5.72 1.60 19.79
N GLY A 216 -6.62 2.45 20.29
CA GLY A 216 -6.31 3.30 21.44
C GLY A 216 -6.80 4.75 21.34
N THR A 217 -6.15 5.63 22.10
CA THR A 217 -6.43 7.07 22.16
C THR A 217 -5.18 7.87 21.79
N PRO A 218 -4.74 7.85 20.52
CA PRO A 218 -3.78 8.85 20.07
C PRO A 218 -4.40 10.25 20.16
N LEU A 219 -3.67 11.22 20.70
CA LEU A 219 -4.25 12.53 21.07
C LEU A 219 -4.25 13.52 19.90
N SER A 220 -3.10 13.78 19.31
CA SER A 220 -2.96 14.72 18.18
C SER A 220 -3.15 14.03 16.84
N ARG A 221 -2.45 12.91 16.62
CA ARG A 221 -2.56 12.15 15.37
C ARG A 221 -2.34 10.66 15.58
N GLY A 222 -3.19 9.84 14.99
CA GLY A 222 -3.13 8.38 15.11
C GLY A 222 -2.06 7.76 14.21
N ILE A 223 -2.31 7.80 12.90
CA ILE A 223 -1.37 7.29 11.89
C ILE A 223 -1.11 8.40 10.87
N GLU A 224 0.16 8.67 10.56
CA GLU A 224 0.54 9.59 9.48
C GLU A 224 1.49 8.91 8.50
N ILE A 225 1.08 8.89 7.22
CA ILE A 225 1.89 8.46 6.10
C ILE A 225 2.25 9.69 5.28
N ASP A 226 3.54 9.92 5.09
CA ASP A 226 4.06 10.95 4.20
C ASP A 226 5.35 10.45 3.55
N ASN A 227 5.64 10.98 2.36
CA ASN A 227 6.87 10.75 1.61
C ASN A 227 7.19 9.27 1.31
N ILE A 228 6.19 8.40 1.13
CA ILE A 228 6.42 6.99 0.72
C ILE A 228 6.37 6.80 -0.79
N ALA A 229 7.25 5.97 -1.34
CA ALA A 229 7.49 5.74 -2.77
C ALA A 229 6.97 4.39 -3.30
N ASP A 230 6.25 3.62 -2.48
CA ASP A 230 5.61 2.36 -2.88
C ASP A 230 4.43 2.07 -1.93
N VAL A 231 3.62 1.06 -2.26
CA VAL A 231 2.27 0.87 -1.73
C VAL A 231 2.21 0.39 -0.27
N GLY A 232 1.70 1.26 0.61
CA GLY A 232 1.47 0.97 2.04
C GLY A 232 0.11 0.34 2.34
N ARG A 233 -0.02 -0.28 3.53
CA ARG A 233 -1.27 -0.89 4.02
C ARG A 233 -1.57 -0.43 5.44
N VAL A 234 -2.83 -0.03 5.67
CA VAL A 234 -3.37 0.37 6.98
C VAL A 234 -4.73 -0.30 7.19
N ASP A 235 -4.77 -1.39 7.95
CA ASP A 235 -5.98 -2.19 8.16
C ASP A 235 -6.35 -2.37 9.65
N TRP A 236 -7.64 -2.51 9.95
CA TRP A 236 -8.15 -2.81 11.30
C TRP A 236 -7.68 -1.80 12.36
N VAL A 237 -8.09 -0.55 12.21
CA VAL A 237 -7.76 0.53 13.15
C VAL A 237 -9.01 0.93 13.94
N ASP A 238 -8.89 1.11 15.25
CA ASP A 238 -9.98 1.64 16.09
C ASP A 238 -9.47 2.67 17.11
N PHE A 239 -9.75 3.94 16.85
CA PHE A 239 -9.38 5.04 17.73
C PHE A 239 -10.59 5.66 18.42
N SER A 240 -10.50 5.81 19.74
CA SER A 240 -11.55 6.37 20.59
C SER A 240 -10.97 6.88 21.90
N PRO A 241 -11.45 8.02 22.45
CA PRO A 241 -11.12 8.48 23.79
C PRO A 241 -11.37 7.43 24.90
N ALA A 242 -12.29 6.50 24.67
CA ALA A 242 -12.69 5.48 25.64
C ALA A 242 -11.58 4.50 26.01
N TYR A 243 -10.55 4.33 25.16
CA TYR A 243 -9.42 3.46 25.49
C TYR A 243 -8.56 4.02 26.63
N TRP A 244 -8.22 5.31 26.62
CA TRP A 244 -7.48 5.94 27.73
C TRP A 244 -8.32 5.98 29.01
N ALA A 245 -9.57 6.44 28.92
CA ALA A 245 -10.48 6.53 30.06
C ALA A 245 -10.70 5.18 30.74
N GLY A 246 -10.85 4.11 29.94
CA GLY A 246 -11.05 2.75 30.42
C GLY A 246 -9.79 2.00 30.83
N SER A 247 -8.60 2.52 30.53
CA SER A 247 -7.37 1.73 30.49
C SER A 247 -6.97 1.06 31.81
N GLY A 248 -7.50 1.55 32.94
CA GLY A 248 -7.15 1.07 34.27
C GLY A 248 -5.73 1.48 34.73
N LEU A 249 -5.02 2.25 33.91
CA LEU A 249 -3.67 2.74 34.21
C LEU A 249 -3.74 4.07 34.99
N PRO A 250 -2.69 4.41 35.78
CA PRO A 250 -2.60 5.69 36.45
C PRO A 250 -2.84 6.88 35.50
N ASN A 251 -3.49 7.93 36.02
CA ASN A 251 -3.88 9.14 35.26
C ASN A 251 -4.90 8.90 34.13
N SER A 252 -5.60 7.76 34.09
CA SER A 252 -6.76 7.58 33.22
C SER A 252 -7.85 8.61 33.55
N PRO A 253 -8.36 9.37 32.55
CA PRO A 253 -9.43 10.34 32.79
C PRO A 253 -10.78 9.67 33.04
N ALA A 254 -11.68 10.41 33.68
CA ALA A 254 -13.10 10.02 33.70
C ALA A 254 -13.73 10.23 32.30
N PRO A 255 -14.57 9.31 31.82
CA PRO A 255 -15.35 9.51 30.60
C PRO A 255 -16.14 10.83 30.61
N GLY A 256 -16.20 11.53 29.48
CA GLY A 256 -16.89 12.82 29.33
C GLY A 256 -16.15 14.04 29.90
N SER A 257 -14.91 13.87 30.39
CA SER A 257 -14.11 14.99 30.90
C SER A 257 -13.39 15.78 29.78
N ALA A 258 -12.66 16.83 30.15
CA ALA A 258 -12.16 17.85 29.20
C ALA A 258 -11.23 17.31 28.11
N TYR A 259 -10.54 16.18 28.33
CA TYR A 259 -9.64 15.56 27.35
C TYR A 259 -10.39 15.12 26.06
N GLU A 260 -11.63 14.64 26.16
CA GLU A 260 -12.43 14.23 24.98
C GLU A 260 -12.71 15.45 24.10
N LYS A 261 -13.08 16.57 24.72
CA LYS A 261 -13.27 17.83 24.01
C LYS A 261 -11.97 18.30 23.36
N TRP A 262 -10.83 18.13 24.03
CA TRP A 262 -9.54 18.48 23.43
C TRP A 262 -9.26 17.64 22.18
N ILE A 263 -9.48 16.32 22.23
CA ILE A 263 -9.31 15.42 21.07
C ILE A 263 -10.31 15.79 19.96
N TYR A 264 -11.56 16.06 20.30
CA TYR A 264 -12.58 16.49 19.35
C TYR A 264 -12.23 17.78 18.59
N GLU A 265 -11.47 18.69 19.23
CA GLU A 265 -11.06 19.94 18.60
C GLU A 265 -9.68 19.86 17.91
N ASN A 266 -8.83 18.87 18.23
CA ASN A 266 -7.43 18.85 17.78
C ASN A 266 -6.97 17.54 17.12
N GLY A 267 -7.58 16.41 17.47
CA GLY A 267 -7.11 15.08 17.08
C GLY A 267 -7.48 14.72 15.65
N THR A 268 -6.55 14.07 14.94
CA THR A 268 -6.82 13.43 13.64
C THR A 268 -6.56 11.93 13.69
N GLY A 269 -7.49 11.11 13.21
CA GLY A 269 -7.33 9.64 13.18
C GLY A 269 -6.23 9.22 12.21
N ILE A 270 -6.50 9.35 10.91
CA ILE A 270 -5.57 9.05 9.82
C ILE A 270 -5.18 10.33 9.09
N VAL A 271 -3.88 10.54 8.90
CA VAL A 271 -3.31 11.60 8.05
C VAL A 271 -2.60 10.94 6.87
N MET A 272 -3.20 11.05 5.69
CA MET A 272 -2.64 10.55 4.45
C MET A 272 -2.07 11.71 3.64
N ARG A 273 -0.75 11.73 3.45
CA ARG A 273 -0.04 12.72 2.63
C ARG A 273 0.57 12.08 1.40
N ARG A 274 1.70 12.60 0.89
CA ARG A 274 2.36 12.03 -0.29
C ARG A 274 2.60 10.55 -0.07
N ASN A 275 1.88 9.77 -0.86
CA ASN A 275 2.04 8.33 -0.95
C ASN A 275 1.97 7.96 -2.43
N ASP A 276 2.78 7.01 -2.83
CA ASP A 276 2.70 6.36 -4.14
C ASP A 276 1.69 5.21 -4.03
N TRP A 277 0.43 5.57 -3.77
CA TRP A 277 -0.69 4.67 -3.47
C TRP A 277 -0.60 3.99 -2.10
N SER A 278 -1.73 3.93 -1.38
CA SER A 278 -1.86 3.09 -0.18
C SER A 278 -3.28 2.54 -0.04
N TYR A 279 -3.34 1.40 0.64
CA TYR A 279 -4.56 0.70 0.98
C TYR A 279 -4.97 1.07 2.40
N THR A 280 -6.21 1.50 2.58
CA THR A 280 -6.82 1.59 3.91
C THR A 280 -8.13 0.81 3.99
N GLY A 281 -8.29 0.03 5.06
CA GLY A 281 -9.39 -0.89 5.22
C GLY A 281 -9.85 -1.05 6.66
N PHE A 282 -11.16 -1.15 6.88
CA PHE A 282 -11.74 -1.54 8.18
C PHE A 282 -11.28 -0.63 9.33
N ILE A 283 -11.52 0.68 9.19
CA ILE A 283 -11.08 1.70 10.15
C ILE A 283 -12.30 2.27 10.87
N THR A 284 -12.24 2.39 12.20
CA THR A 284 -13.21 3.09 13.02
C THR A 284 -12.52 4.24 13.77
N ILE A 285 -12.98 5.48 13.59
CA ILE A 285 -12.48 6.64 14.35
C ILE A 285 -13.65 7.32 15.05
N GLU A 286 -13.52 7.56 16.35
CA GLU A 286 -14.60 8.07 17.19
C GLU A 286 -14.15 9.29 18.01
N GLY A 287 -14.86 10.41 17.94
CA GLY A 287 -14.62 11.56 18.83
C GLY A 287 -13.42 12.45 18.48
N TYR A 288 -12.98 12.42 17.22
CA TYR A 288 -11.83 13.20 16.71
C TYR A 288 -12.28 14.44 15.93
N ASN A 289 -11.40 15.44 15.82
CA ASN A 289 -11.63 16.56 14.90
C ASN A 289 -11.77 16.06 13.46
N VAL A 290 -10.80 15.29 12.99
CA VAL A 290 -10.85 14.70 11.65
C VAL A 290 -10.69 13.18 11.74
N GLY A 291 -11.61 12.43 11.13
CA GLY A 291 -11.48 10.98 11.01
C GLY A 291 -10.34 10.60 10.05
N PHE A 292 -10.44 11.05 8.80
CA PHE A 292 -9.44 10.86 7.75
C PHE A 292 -9.10 12.18 7.07
N LEU A 293 -7.81 12.53 7.01
CA LEU A 293 -7.30 13.72 6.34
C LEU A 293 -6.42 13.33 5.15
N ALA A 294 -6.80 13.72 3.94
CA ALA A 294 -5.93 13.75 2.77
C ALA A 294 -5.32 15.15 2.61
N ALA A 295 -4.00 15.28 2.63
CA ALA A 295 -3.34 16.59 2.58
C ALA A 295 -1.99 16.58 1.87
N THR A 296 -1.52 17.74 1.44
CA THR A 296 -0.18 17.91 0.87
C THR A 296 0.91 17.41 1.82
N SER A 297 2.00 16.92 1.25
CA SER A 297 3.21 16.55 1.98
C SER A 297 3.73 17.69 2.83
N VAL A 298 4.26 17.36 4.00
CA VAL A 298 5.05 18.31 4.80
C VAL A 298 6.55 18.22 4.47
N ALA A 299 6.96 17.17 3.74
CA ALA A 299 8.34 16.92 3.35
C ALA A 299 8.64 17.20 1.86
N SER A 300 7.67 16.93 0.98
CA SER A 300 7.88 16.81 -0.48
C SER A 300 7.08 17.84 -1.29
N GLY A 301 7.22 19.12 -0.95
CA GLY A 301 6.60 20.24 -1.68
C GLY A 301 5.09 20.05 -1.86
N ASP A 302 4.58 20.33 -3.07
CA ASP A 302 3.15 20.25 -3.40
C ASP A 302 2.64 18.83 -3.69
N SER A 303 3.40 17.79 -3.32
CA SER A 303 3.00 16.41 -3.58
C SER A 303 1.84 15.98 -2.68
N THR A 304 0.90 15.23 -3.24
CA THR A 304 -0.40 14.92 -2.61
C THR A 304 -0.69 13.40 -2.62
N PRO A 305 -1.64 12.93 -1.79
CA PRO A 305 -2.05 11.53 -1.75
C PRO A 305 -2.92 11.11 -2.94
N ASN A 306 -2.85 9.82 -3.25
CA ASN A 306 -3.89 9.04 -3.92
C ASN A 306 -4.16 7.75 -3.10
N GLY A 307 -4.94 6.81 -3.64
CA GLY A 307 -5.12 5.49 -3.05
C GLY A 307 -6.57 5.05 -2.96
N HIS A 308 -6.82 3.96 -2.23
CA HIS A 308 -8.18 3.50 -1.98
C HIS A 308 -8.47 3.27 -0.52
N ASN A 309 -9.75 3.40 -0.19
CA ASN A 309 -10.26 3.27 1.16
C ASN A 309 -11.56 2.47 1.15
N TYR A 310 -11.66 1.46 2.02
CA TYR A 310 -12.82 0.57 2.09
C TYR A 310 -13.29 0.31 3.52
N GLY A 311 -14.60 0.36 3.78
CA GLY A 311 -15.16 -0.05 5.06
C GLY A 311 -14.71 0.84 6.22
N LEU A 312 -14.79 2.16 6.05
CA LEU A 312 -14.44 3.13 7.08
C LEU A 312 -15.68 3.55 7.88
N HIS A 313 -15.52 3.80 9.18
CA HIS A 313 -16.59 4.25 10.07
C HIS A 313 -16.14 5.43 10.93
N PHE A 314 -16.80 6.57 10.77
CA PHE A 314 -16.51 7.80 11.51
C PHE A 314 -17.68 8.15 12.43
N ILE A 315 -17.44 8.15 13.74
CA ILE A 315 -18.48 8.32 14.76
C ILE A 315 -18.21 9.60 15.55
N ASN A 316 -19.17 10.53 15.56
CA ASN A 316 -19.09 11.74 16.38
C ASN A 316 -17.75 12.49 16.16
N CYS A 317 -17.31 12.57 14.91
CA CYS A 317 -16.16 13.39 14.53
C CYS A 317 -16.62 14.80 14.20
N LYS A 318 -15.73 15.80 14.28
CA LYS A 318 -16.08 17.12 13.74
C LYS A 318 -16.20 17.06 12.21
N THR A 319 -15.27 16.36 11.56
CA THR A 319 -15.34 16.02 10.14
C THR A 319 -14.98 14.55 9.96
N GLY A 320 -15.83 13.77 9.28
CA GLY A 320 -15.55 12.36 8.98
C GLY A 320 -14.35 12.23 8.04
N VAL A 321 -14.49 12.72 6.82
CA VAL A 321 -13.42 12.74 5.80
C VAL A 321 -13.14 14.18 5.39
N LYS A 322 -11.88 14.59 5.48
CA LYS A 322 -11.41 15.88 4.98
C LYS A 322 -10.39 15.69 3.87
N ILE A 323 -10.66 16.30 2.72
CA ILE A 323 -9.79 16.32 1.55
C ILE A 323 -9.26 17.74 1.37
N ALA A 324 -8.06 18.00 1.87
CA ALA A 324 -7.40 19.28 1.67
C ALA A 324 -6.75 19.37 0.27
N ALA A 325 -6.11 18.28 -0.17
CA ALA A 325 -5.50 18.19 -1.50
C ALA A 325 -5.33 16.72 -1.92
N LEU A 326 -5.42 16.46 -3.22
CA LEU A 326 -5.24 15.14 -3.83
C LEU A 326 -4.34 15.21 -5.06
N ASN A 327 -3.84 14.05 -5.44
CA ASN A 327 -3.23 13.83 -6.73
C ASN A 327 -4.32 13.75 -7.82
N ASP A 328 -3.99 14.08 -9.07
CA ASP A 328 -4.93 14.07 -10.19
C ASP A 328 -5.39 12.66 -10.58
N VAL A 329 -4.66 11.61 -10.19
CA VAL A 329 -5.06 10.22 -10.43
C VAL A 329 -6.30 9.78 -9.64
N GLY A 330 -6.64 10.46 -8.55
CA GLY A 330 -7.87 10.20 -7.78
C GLY A 330 -7.68 9.55 -6.42
N ILE A 331 -8.79 9.46 -5.68
CA ILE A 331 -8.90 8.70 -4.43
C ILE A 331 -10.30 8.10 -4.30
N MET A 332 -10.36 6.83 -3.90
CA MET A 332 -11.62 6.09 -3.81
C MET A 332 -12.03 5.85 -2.36
N PHE A 333 -13.31 6.10 -2.05
CA PHE A 333 -13.97 5.78 -0.79
C PHE A 333 -15.18 4.91 -1.06
N THR A 334 -15.11 3.65 -0.62
CA THR A 334 -16.18 2.67 -0.83
C THR A 334 -16.65 2.12 0.50
N ASN A 335 -17.97 2.02 0.70
CA ASN A 335 -18.59 1.55 1.94
C ASN A 335 -18.12 2.35 3.17
N VAL A 336 -18.17 3.68 3.08
CA VAL A 336 -17.86 4.58 4.21
C VAL A 336 -19.14 4.94 4.96
N ARG A 337 -19.12 4.78 6.28
CA ARG A 337 -20.19 5.21 7.19
C ARG A 337 -19.76 6.41 8.01
N VAL A 338 -20.58 7.45 8.03
CA VAL A 338 -20.44 8.59 8.95
C VAL A 338 -21.67 8.67 9.83
N GLU A 339 -21.49 8.73 11.14
CA GLU A 339 -22.56 8.82 12.12
C GLU A 339 -22.31 9.97 13.09
N LYS A 340 -23.30 10.87 13.25
CA LYS A 340 -23.30 11.96 14.25
C LYS A 340 -22.12 12.95 14.15
N SER A 341 -21.42 12.96 13.02
CA SER A 341 -20.36 13.96 12.80
C SER A 341 -20.96 15.31 12.43
N GLU A 342 -20.31 16.44 12.75
CA GLU A 342 -20.80 17.76 12.29
C GLU A 342 -20.81 17.80 10.75
N THR A 343 -19.66 17.51 10.15
CA THR A 343 -19.49 17.38 8.70
C THR A 343 -19.19 15.94 8.29
N GLY A 344 -19.88 15.44 7.26
CA GLY A 344 -19.61 14.13 6.67
C GLY A 344 -18.28 14.13 5.89
N ILE A 345 -18.31 14.75 4.71
CA ILE A 345 -17.17 14.88 3.81
C ILE A 345 -16.93 16.36 3.50
N ALA A 346 -15.71 16.83 3.72
CA ALA A 346 -15.28 18.18 3.38
C ALA A 346 -14.16 18.14 2.33
N ILE A 347 -14.29 18.92 1.27
CA ILE A 347 -13.29 19.06 0.20
C ILE A 347 -12.92 20.53 0.11
N ASP A 348 -11.65 20.84 0.35
CA ASP A 348 -11.13 22.22 0.37
C ASP A 348 -10.82 22.71 -1.06
N ALA A 349 -10.69 24.03 -1.23
CA ALA A 349 -10.57 24.69 -2.53
C ALA A 349 -9.29 24.35 -3.31
N ASP A 350 -8.25 23.88 -2.62
CA ASP A 350 -6.97 23.52 -3.23
C ASP A 350 -7.00 22.13 -3.90
N ASN A 351 -8.07 21.35 -3.71
CA ASN A 351 -8.21 20.06 -4.37
C ASN A 351 -8.38 20.20 -5.88
N THR A 352 -7.61 19.43 -6.64
CA THR A 352 -7.69 19.33 -8.11
C THR A 352 -7.96 17.90 -8.59
N GLY A 353 -7.89 16.92 -7.69
CA GLY A 353 -8.11 15.50 -7.99
C GLY A 353 -9.59 15.09 -8.03
N VAL A 354 -9.79 13.79 -8.28
CA VAL A 354 -11.11 13.15 -8.33
C VAL A 354 -11.39 12.41 -7.02
N VAL A 355 -12.57 12.64 -6.45
CA VAL A 355 -13.06 11.91 -5.27
C VAL A 355 -14.18 10.97 -5.73
N GLN A 356 -14.00 9.65 -5.56
CA GLN A 356 -15.04 8.66 -5.81
C GLN A 356 -15.68 8.19 -4.50
N LEU A 357 -17.01 8.27 -4.42
CA LEU A 357 -17.82 7.84 -3.28
C LEU A 357 -18.77 6.72 -3.73
N SER A 358 -18.58 5.51 -3.23
CA SER A 358 -19.37 4.34 -3.62
C SER A 358 -20.01 3.66 -2.43
N GLY A 359 -21.34 3.54 -2.41
CA GLY A 359 -22.01 2.79 -1.33
C GLY A 359 -21.85 3.42 0.06
N CYS A 360 -21.60 4.72 0.16
CA CYS A 360 -21.38 5.41 1.44
C CYS A 360 -22.71 5.76 2.13
N ASP A 361 -22.73 5.73 3.46
CA ASP A 361 -23.88 6.09 4.31
C ASP A 361 -23.50 7.27 5.23
N ILE A 362 -24.05 8.45 4.97
CA ILE A 362 -23.65 9.70 5.61
C ILE A 362 -24.81 10.26 6.44
N ASP A 363 -24.65 10.21 7.76
CA ASP A 363 -25.52 10.83 8.75
C ASP A 363 -24.75 11.95 9.50
N ALA A 364 -24.82 13.16 8.96
CA ALA A 364 -24.13 14.34 9.48
C ALA A 364 -25.11 15.32 10.14
N ALA A 365 -24.68 15.96 11.23
CA ALA A 365 -25.50 16.87 12.02
C ALA A 365 -25.75 18.21 11.32
N THR A 366 -24.78 18.71 10.54
CA THR A 366 -24.93 19.98 9.81
C THR A 366 -24.76 19.82 8.31
N THR A 367 -23.66 19.22 7.86
CA THR A 367 -23.31 19.19 6.42
C THR A 367 -22.85 17.81 6.02
N ALA A 368 -23.59 17.15 5.12
CA ALA A 368 -23.23 15.82 4.64
C ALA A 368 -22.00 15.88 3.72
N ILE A 369 -22.01 16.80 2.76
CA ILE A 369 -20.92 17.04 1.82
C ILE A 369 -20.74 18.55 1.67
N LEU A 370 -19.52 19.03 1.89
CA LEU A 370 -19.10 20.39 1.58
C LEU A 370 -17.98 20.32 0.55
N ALA A 371 -18.19 20.90 -0.63
CA ALA A 371 -17.14 21.05 -1.64
C ALA A 371 -16.88 22.53 -1.88
N ALA A 372 -15.77 23.04 -1.36
CA ALA A 372 -15.40 24.44 -1.50
C ALA A 372 -15.11 24.82 -2.97
N VAL A 373 -15.05 26.13 -3.24
CA VAL A 373 -14.89 26.67 -4.60
C VAL A 373 -13.54 26.24 -5.22
N SER A 374 -13.56 25.14 -5.98
CA SER A 374 -12.46 24.70 -6.84
C SER A 374 -13.00 24.39 -8.23
N PRO A 375 -12.56 25.07 -9.30
CA PRO A 375 -13.07 24.80 -10.65
C PRO A 375 -12.66 23.42 -11.19
N ASN A 376 -11.66 22.77 -10.59
CA ASN A 376 -11.04 21.56 -11.12
C ASN A 376 -11.41 20.28 -10.35
N SER A 377 -11.87 20.42 -9.10
CA SER A 377 -12.35 19.30 -8.28
C SER A 377 -13.49 18.55 -8.96
N LYS A 378 -13.44 17.22 -8.92
CA LYS A 378 -14.53 16.35 -9.39
C LYS A 378 -14.93 15.39 -8.29
N ILE A 379 -16.22 15.29 -8.05
CA ILE A 379 -16.81 14.39 -7.07
C ILE A 379 -17.74 13.47 -7.83
N LEU A 380 -17.45 12.18 -7.78
CA LEU A 380 -18.26 11.12 -8.37
C LEU A 380 -18.91 10.35 -7.23
N MET A 381 -20.22 10.19 -7.25
CA MET A 381 -20.99 9.56 -6.18
C MET A 381 -22.01 8.58 -6.74
N GLN A 382 -22.01 7.34 -6.26
CA GLN A 382 -22.99 6.34 -6.69
C GLN A 382 -23.38 5.39 -5.55
N GLN A 383 -24.65 4.98 -5.52
CA GLN A 383 -25.16 4.01 -4.53
C GLN A 383 -25.04 4.47 -3.07
N CYS A 384 -24.92 5.78 -2.84
CA CYS A 384 -24.75 6.35 -1.52
C CYS A 384 -26.09 6.75 -0.89
N LYS A 385 -26.10 6.94 0.42
CA LYS A 385 -27.22 7.43 1.21
C LYS A 385 -26.80 8.68 1.98
N ILE A 386 -27.57 9.75 1.83
CA ILE A 386 -27.46 10.96 2.65
C ILE A 386 -28.65 10.96 3.62
N ASN A 387 -28.42 10.67 4.89
CA ASN A 387 -29.48 10.59 5.90
C ASN A 387 -29.85 11.95 6.48
N ASN A 388 -28.83 12.74 6.83
CA ASN A 388 -28.97 14.09 7.37
C ASN A 388 -27.77 14.95 6.91
N GLY A 389 -27.94 16.27 7.02
CA GLY A 389 -26.96 17.27 6.62
C GLY A 389 -27.14 17.75 5.19
N GLU A 390 -26.76 19.01 4.95
CA GLU A 390 -26.81 19.64 3.62
C GLU A 390 -25.74 19.05 2.68
N VAL A 391 -26.06 18.91 1.39
CA VAL A 391 -25.05 18.70 0.33
C VAL A 391 -24.82 20.03 -0.37
N ASN A 392 -23.67 20.64 -0.13
CA ASN A 392 -23.31 21.97 -0.61
C ASN A 392 -22.08 21.92 -1.52
N ILE A 393 -22.31 22.16 -2.81
CA ILE A 393 -21.28 22.14 -3.84
C ILE A 393 -21.02 23.57 -4.29
N GLN A 394 -19.96 24.17 -3.75
CA GLN A 394 -19.59 25.57 -4.00
C GLN A 394 -18.82 25.75 -5.31
N GLY A 395 -18.08 24.73 -5.75
CA GLY A 395 -17.36 24.73 -7.03
C GLY A 395 -17.07 23.34 -7.57
N GLY A 396 -16.64 23.29 -8.84
CA GLY A 396 -16.18 22.07 -9.48
C GLY A 396 -17.30 21.27 -10.13
N ALA A 397 -17.10 19.97 -10.33
CA ALA A 397 -18.09 19.08 -10.92
C ALA A 397 -18.59 18.04 -9.91
N PHE A 398 -19.91 17.99 -9.72
CA PHE A 398 -20.56 16.96 -8.90
C PHE A 398 -21.39 16.02 -9.78
N VAL A 399 -21.01 14.76 -9.85
CA VAL A 399 -21.71 13.74 -10.61
C VAL A 399 -22.23 12.71 -9.63
N VAL A 400 -23.55 12.65 -9.48
CA VAL A 400 -24.21 11.74 -8.57
C VAL A 400 -25.29 10.95 -9.28
N SER A 401 -25.23 9.62 -9.16
CA SER A 401 -26.26 8.73 -9.67
C SER A 401 -26.62 7.61 -8.70
N ASP A 402 -27.76 6.96 -8.96
CA ASP A 402 -28.27 5.84 -8.17
C ASP A 402 -28.09 6.03 -6.65
N SER A 403 -28.34 7.22 -6.10
CA SER A 403 -28.17 7.53 -4.67
C SER A 403 -29.48 7.99 -3.99
N ASP A 404 -29.54 7.87 -2.66
CA ASP A 404 -30.70 8.21 -1.83
C ASP A 404 -30.45 9.48 -1.00
N PHE A 405 -31.35 10.46 -1.12
CA PHE A 405 -31.35 11.70 -0.36
C PHE A 405 -32.52 11.71 0.62
N ASN A 406 -32.22 11.44 1.90
CA ASN A 406 -33.19 11.41 3.00
C ASN A 406 -33.12 12.67 3.88
N ASN A 407 -32.17 13.57 3.60
CA ASN A 407 -31.98 14.84 4.28
C ASN A 407 -33.11 15.84 3.96
N ALA A 408 -33.23 16.88 4.78
CA ALA A 408 -34.24 17.93 4.63
C ALA A 408 -33.97 18.81 3.39
N ALA A 409 -35.02 19.42 2.85
CA ALA A 409 -34.93 20.38 1.76
C ALA A 409 -34.24 21.71 2.19
N PRO A 410 -33.49 22.38 1.28
CA PRO A 410 -33.05 21.86 -0.01
C PRO A 410 -32.03 20.73 0.17
N GLN A 411 -32.21 19.61 -0.53
CA GLN A 411 -31.36 18.44 -0.32
C GLN A 411 -29.96 18.61 -0.93
N VAL A 412 -29.87 19.36 -2.03
CA VAL A 412 -28.62 19.64 -2.76
C VAL A 412 -28.59 21.12 -3.15
N ILE A 413 -27.47 21.78 -2.89
CA ILE A 413 -27.18 23.16 -3.29
C ILE A 413 -25.98 23.13 -4.24
N ILE A 414 -26.14 23.70 -5.43
CA ILE A 414 -25.10 23.88 -6.44
C ILE A 414 -24.90 25.40 -6.62
N ASP A 415 -23.77 25.93 -6.16
CA ASP A 415 -23.48 27.36 -6.26
C ASP A 415 -22.99 27.79 -7.65
N GLU A 416 -22.80 29.09 -7.82
CA GLU A 416 -22.48 29.75 -9.09
C GLU A 416 -21.29 29.15 -9.84
N GLU A 417 -20.25 28.70 -9.12
CA GLU A 417 -19.01 28.19 -9.71
C GLU A 417 -18.95 26.65 -9.81
N ALA A 418 -20.04 25.97 -9.44
CA ALA A 418 -20.17 24.52 -9.56
C ALA A 418 -20.97 24.13 -10.81
N ARG A 419 -20.87 22.87 -11.22
CA ARG A 419 -21.76 22.23 -12.21
C ARG A 419 -22.10 20.82 -11.75
N ALA A 420 -23.23 20.27 -12.20
CA ALA A 420 -23.64 18.95 -11.74
C ALA A 420 -24.32 18.05 -12.78
N ASN A 421 -24.21 16.75 -12.56
CA ASN A 421 -25.06 15.71 -13.11
C ASN A 421 -25.75 15.02 -11.92
N ILE A 422 -27.07 15.17 -11.78
CA ILE A 422 -27.86 14.59 -10.69
C ILE A 422 -28.88 13.64 -11.29
N ILE A 423 -28.53 12.36 -11.44
CA ILE A 423 -29.20 11.42 -12.34
C ILE A 423 -29.75 10.18 -11.61
N GLY A 424 -31.04 9.88 -11.72
CA GLY A 424 -31.65 8.65 -11.20
C GLY A 424 -31.64 8.48 -9.68
N ASN A 425 -31.43 9.58 -8.95
CA ASN A 425 -31.42 9.60 -7.49
C ASN A 425 -32.85 9.59 -6.92
N ARG A 426 -33.01 9.05 -5.72
CA ARG A 426 -34.31 9.02 -5.00
C ARG A 426 -34.28 9.98 -3.83
N PHE A 427 -35.42 10.61 -3.57
CA PHE A 427 -35.59 11.59 -2.51
C PHE A 427 -36.70 11.12 -1.59
N LYS A 428 -36.47 11.17 -0.28
CA LYS A 428 -37.47 10.81 0.73
C LYS A 428 -38.62 11.81 0.78
N GLU A 429 -38.29 13.08 0.58
CA GLU A 429 -39.23 14.19 0.43
C GLU A 429 -39.29 14.61 -1.04
N GLU A 430 -40.11 15.59 -1.39
CA GLU A 430 -40.09 16.19 -2.72
C GLU A 430 -38.68 16.74 -3.01
N ALA A 431 -38.15 16.44 -4.20
CA ALA A 431 -36.82 16.86 -4.60
C ALA A 431 -36.75 18.39 -4.72
N GLN A 432 -35.93 19.02 -3.88
CA GLN A 432 -35.64 20.45 -3.88
C GLN A 432 -34.14 20.64 -4.06
N ILE A 433 -33.74 21.02 -5.28
CA ILE A 433 -32.35 21.25 -5.65
C ILE A 433 -32.18 22.72 -6.00
N ASP A 434 -31.37 23.42 -5.22
CA ASP A 434 -31.03 24.82 -5.46
C ASP A 434 -29.88 24.89 -6.46
N ASN A 435 -30.19 25.16 -7.73
CA ASN A 435 -29.20 25.26 -8.80
C ASN A 435 -28.91 26.71 -9.18
N ASN A 436 -27.87 27.28 -8.58
CA ASN A 436 -27.36 28.64 -8.85
C ASN A 436 -26.24 28.66 -9.90
N SER A 437 -25.92 27.51 -10.50
CA SER A 437 -24.78 27.35 -11.40
C SER A 437 -24.80 28.31 -12.60
N LYS A 438 -23.62 28.87 -12.92
CA LYS A 438 -23.38 29.57 -14.19
C LYS A 438 -23.12 28.61 -15.34
N TYR A 439 -22.88 27.34 -15.07
CA TYR A 439 -22.51 26.30 -16.04
C TYR A 439 -23.68 25.35 -16.32
N ILE A 440 -23.55 24.54 -17.36
CA ILE A 440 -24.53 23.50 -17.66
C ILE A 440 -24.56 22.48 -16.53
N THR A 441 -25.75 22.28 -15.98
CA THR A 441 -26.10 21.26 -14.99
C THR A 441 -27.26 20.42 -15.53
N ILE A 442 -27.19 19.09 -15.38
CA ILE A 442 -28.22 18.15 -15.83
C ILE A 442 -28.85 17.50 -14.62
N ILE A 443 -30.18 17.61 -14.51
CA ILE A 443 -30.97 17.00 -13.45
C ILE A 443 -32.02 16.12 -14.13
N ASP A 444 -31.99 14.82 -13.85
CA ASP A 444 -32.90 13.84 -14.44
C ASP A 444 -33.20 12.77 -13.40
N HIS A 445 -34.45 12.70 -12.95
CA HIS A 445 -34.88 11.74 -11.92
C HIS A 445 -35.26 10.37 -12.49
N THR A 446 -35.09 10.15 -13.79
CA THR A 446 -35.33 8.84 -14.41
C THR A 446 -34.40 7.80 -13.77
N PRO A 447 -34.95 6.72 -13.17
CA PRO A 447 -34.13 5.70 -12.52
C PRO A 447 -33.06 5.13 -13.44
N THR A 448 -31.82 5.06 -12.95
CA THR A 448 -30.72 4.37 -13.65
C THR A 448 -30.70 2.90 -13.27
N GLN A 449 -30.21 2.05 -14.17
CA GLN A 449 -29.95 0.65 -13.90
C GLN A 449 -28.44 0.44 -13.84
N VAL A 450 -27.92 0.24 -12.63
CA VAL A 450 -26.51 -0.07 -12.38
C VAL A 450 -26.41 -1.31 -11.50
N LYS A 451 -25.32 -2.06 -11.62
CA LYS A 451 -25.07 -3.23 -10.78
C LYS A 451 -24.76 -2.75 -9.36
N LYS A 452 -25.26 -3.46 -8.34
CA LYS A 452 -24.93 -3.12 -6.96
C LYS A 452 -23.48 -3.47 -6.65
N VAL A 453 -22.78 -2.60 -5.92
CA VAL A 453 -21.44 -2.92 -5.40
C VAL A 453 -21.56 -4.19 -4.56
N PRO A 454 -20.83 -5.26 -4.89
CA PRO A 454 -20.95 -6.51 -4.15
C PRO A 454 -20.42 -6.31 -2.73
N GLU A 455 -21.06 -6.97 -1.76
CA GLU A 455 -20.49 -7.07 -0.42
C GLU A 455 -19.12 -7.75 -0.50
N PHE A 456 -18.14 -7.17 0.18
CA PHE A 456 -16.82 -7.75 0.34
C PHE A 456 -16.64 -8.15 1.80
N PRO A 457 -16.23 -9.40 2.10
CA PRO A 457 -16.07 -9.84 3.47
C PRO A 457 -14.97 -9.03 4.17
N GLU A 458 -15.10 -8.82 5.48
CA GLU A 458 -13.95 -8.39 6.26
C GLU A 458 -12.86 -9.46 6.14
N ILE A 459 -11.70 -9.06 5.62
CA ILE A 459 -10.55 -9.94 5.56
C ILE A 459 -9.91 -9.85 6.92
N ALA A 460 -9.79 -10.98 7.62
CA ALA A 460 -9.00 -11.10 8.84
C ALA A 460 -7.74 -11.91 8.56
N VAL A 461 -6.69 -11.73 9.37
CA VAL A 461 -5.54 -12.64 9.40
C VAL A 461 -6.05 -14.03 9.73
N GLN A 462 -5.76 -15.04 8.89
CA GLN A 462 -6.13 -16.42 9.19
C GLN A 462 -5.17 -17.01 10.22
N THR A 463 -5.73 -17.81 11.10
CA THR A 463 -4.96 -18.55 12.08
C THR A 463 -4.36 -19.78 11.43
N HIS A 464 -3.04 -19.82 11.34
CA HIS A 464 -2.28 -20.96 10.84
C HIS A 464 -1.32 -21.44 11.93
N LYS A 465 -1.51 -22.68 12.37
CA LYS A 465 -0.65 -23.35 13.35
C LYS A 465 -0.38 -24.77 12.88
N PRO A 466 0.83 -25.32 13.14
CA PRO A 466 1.09 -26.73 12.89
C PRO A 466 0.13 -27.61 13.70
N ALA A 467 -0.04 -28.85 13.29
CA ALA A 467 -0.92 -29.81 13.98
C ALA A 467 -0.46 -30.11 15.43
N ARG A 468 0.81 -29.79 15.75
CA ARG A 468 1.42 -29.93 17.06
C ARG A 468 2.36 -28.76 17.34
N GLU A 469 2.29 -28.21 18.55
CA GLU A 469 3.22 -27.18 19.05
C GLU A 469 4.55 -27.82 19.48
N ALA A 470 5.39 -28.15 18.50
CA ALA A 470 6.75 -28.66 18.71
C ALA A 470 7.74 -27.95 17.80
N LEU A 471 8.98 -27.77 18.25
CA LEU A 471 10.02 -27.04 17.52
C LEU A 471 11.17 -27.95 17.11
N TYR A 472 11.50 -27.91 15.82
CA TYR A 472 12.62 -28.62 15.20
C TYR A 472 13.58 -27.60 14.59
N VAL A 473 14.67 -27.27 15.30
CA VAL A 473 15.66 -26.30 14.81
C VAL A 473 16.67 -27.03 13.91
N VAL A 474 16.66 -26.73 12.62
CA VAL A 474 17.44 -27.50 11.62
C VAL A 474 18.95 -27.47 11.85
N THR A 475 19.49 -26.44 12.50
CA THR A 475 20.94 -26.34 12.79
C THR A 475 21.37 -27.09 14.04
N LYS A 476 20.41 -27.63 14.82
CA LYS A 476 20.68 -28.42 16.03
C LYS A 476 20.67 -29.92 15.71
N ALA A 477 21.16 -30.72 16.65
CA ALA A 477 21.06 -32.17 16.55
C ALA A 477 19.59 -32.61 16.53
N PRO A 478 19.21 -33.63 15.75
CA PRO A 478 20.08 -34.48 14.91
C PRO A 478 20.29 -33.98 13.46
N PHE A 479 19.73 -32.82 13.08
CA PHE A 479 19.64 -32.40 11.67
C PHE A 479 20.91 -31.72 11.14
N HIS A 480 21.57 -30.91 11.98
CA HIS A 480 22.90 -30.32 11.69
C HIS A 480 23.01 -29.57 10.36
N ALA A 481 21.93 -28.96 9.88
CA ALA A 481 21.96 -28.03 8.75
C ALA A 481 22.95 -26.88 9.02
N LYS A 482 23.55 -26.35 7.95
CA LYS A 482 24.48 -25.23 8.00
C LYS A 482 23.97 -24.09 7.14
N ASN A 483 23.73 -22.97 7.80
CA ASN A 483 23.28 -21.69 7.26
C ASN A 483 24.44 -20.87 6.66
N ASP A 484 25.40 -21.54 6.00
CA ASP A 484 26.67 -20.96 5.52
C ASP A 484 26.68 -20.57 4.03
N GLY A 485 25.57 -20.79 3.31
CA GLY A 485 25.43 -20.53 1.88
C GLY A 485 26.22 -21.47 0.96
N THR A 486 26.87 -22.50 1.49
CA THR A 486 27.79 -23.37 0.74
C THR A 486 27.51 -24.85 0.90
N THR A 487 27.13 -25.29 2.10
CA THR A 487 26.79 -26.67 2.42
C THR A 487 25.42 -27.01 1.84
N ASP A 488 25.31 -28.17 1.19
CA ASP A 488 24.01 -28.68 0.75
C ASP A 488 23.18 -29.13 1.96
N ASN A 489 22.03 -28.49 2.14
CA ASN A 489 21.13 -28.71 3.27
C ASN A 489 19.91 -29.57 2.91
N THR A 490 19.81 -30.09 1.68
CA THR A 490 18.65 -30.84 1.19
C THR A 490 18.24 -31.95 2.17
N SER A 491 19.16 -32.87 2.50
CA SER A 491 18.84 -33.98 3.40
C SER A 491 18.60 -33.55 4.84
N ALA A 492 19.29 -32.52 5.33
CA ALA A 492 19.16 -32.05 6.70
C ALA A 492 17.79 -31.41 6.95
N ILE A 493 17.34 -30.54 6.03
CA ILE A 493 16.03 -29.89 6.11
C ILE A 493 14.92 -30.91 5.90
N GLN A 494 15.03 -31.79 4.89
CA GLN A 494 14.01 -32.82 4.68
C GLN A 494 13.89 -33.78 5.87
N SER A 495 14.99 -34.17 6.49
CA SER A 495 14.95 -35.02 7.70
C SER A 495 14.22 -34.34 8.87
N ALA A 496 14.32 -33.02 9.00
CA ALA A 496 13.58 -32.28 10.03
C ALA A 496 12.08 -32.23 9.74
N LEU A 497 11.71 -32.00 8.48
CA LEU A 497 10.32 -32.06 8.00
C LEU A 497 9.71 -33.44 8.22
N ASP A 498 10.42 -34.50 7.84
CA ASP A 498 9.99 -35.88 7.99
C ASP A 498 9.84 -36.26 9.47
N GLN A 499 10.78 -35.83 10.33
CA GLN A 499 10.70 -36.08 11.76
C GLN A 499 9.51 -35.36 12.41
N ALA A 500 9.28 -34.09 12.06
CA ALA A 500 8.11 -33.36 12.55
C ALA A 500 6.81 -34.05 12.14
N ALA A 501 6.72 -34.53 10.90
CA ALA A 501 5.55 -35.27 10.42
C ALA A 501 5.36 -36.60 11.15
N ALA A 502 6.43 -37.38 11.34
CA ALA A 502 6.39 -38.64 12.08
C ALA A 502 5.94 -38.45 13.55
N ASP A 503 6.24 -37.29 14.12
CA ASP A 503 5.86 -36.89 15.47
C ASP A 503 4.45 -36.26 15.56
N GLY A 504 3.71 -36.19 14.44
CA GLY A 504 2.34 -35.69 14.37
C GLY A 504 2.19 -34.21 14.00
N GLY A 505 3.24 -33.56 13.51
CA GLY A 505 3.29 -32.15 13.14
C GLY A 505 4.34 -31.35 13.93
N GLY A 506 4.56 -30.10 13.54
CA GLY A 506 5.52 -29.23 14.21
C GLY A 506 5.96 -28.03 13.38
N VAL A 507 6.68 -27.11 14.03
CA VAL A 507 7.43 -26.04 13.37
C VAL A 507 8.85 -26.53 13.09
N VAL A 508 9.20 -26.64 11.81
CA VAL A 508 10.60 -26.80 11.37
C VAL A 508 11.17 -25.41 11.15
N PHE A 509 12.09 -25.00 12.02
CA PHE A 509 12.61 -23.63 12.07
C PHE A 509 14.01 -23.54 11.48
N LEU A 510 14.19 -22.57 10.57
CA LEU A 510 15.46 -22.15 10.00
C LEU A 510 15.93 -20.88 10.69
N PRO A 511 16.95 -20.94 11.57
CA PRO A 511 17.63 -19.74 12.08
C PRO A 511 18.17 -18.84 10.94
N PRO A 512 18.46 -17.55 11.22
CA PRO A 512 18.97 -16.62 10.21
C PRO A 512 20.19 -17.15 9.47
N GLY A 513 20.28 -16.89 8.17
CA GLY A 513 21.39 -17.25 7.28
C GLY A 513 20.93 -17.85 5.96
N THR A 514 21.89 -18.36 5.18
CA THR A 514 21.65 -18.86 3.82
C THR A 514 21.82 -20.37 3.75
N TYR A 515 20.80 -21.06 3.24
CA TYR A 515 20.75 -22.51 3.13
C TYR A 515 20.78 -22.89 1.65
N LYS A 516 21.92 -23.39 1.19
CA LYS A 516 22.01 -23.96 -0.16
C LYS A 516 21.28 -25.30 -0.21
N VAL A 517 20.40 -25.48 -1.20
CA VAL A 517 19.63 -26.71 -1.41
C VAL A 517 19.74 -27.13 -2.87
N LEU A 518 20.27 -28.34 -3.09
CA LEU A 518 20.50 -28.90 -4.43
C LEU A 518 19.33 -29.75 -4.95
N GLY A 519 18.53 -30.34 -4.06
CA GLY A 519 17.36 -31.14 -4.43
C GLY A 519 16.04 -30.45 -4.12
N ASN A 520 14.95 -31.21 -4.20
CA ASN A 520 13.58 -30.76 -3.89
C ASN A 520 13.23 -31.03 -2.42
N LEU A 521 12.24 -30.31 -1.90
CA LEU A 521 11.70 -30.46 -0.55
C LEU A 521 10.20 -30.77 -0.57
N ASN A 522 9.74 -31.57 0.39
CA ASN A 522 8.31 -31.81 0.63
C ASN A 522 7.98 -31.40 2.06
N VAL A 523 7.05 -30.44 2.22
CA VAL A 523 6.50 -30.05 3.52
C VAL A 523 5.27 -30.93 3.79
N PRO A 524 5.33 -31.83 4.79
CA PRO A 524 4.24 -32.78 5.05
C PRO A 524 3.04 -32.10 5.72
N SER A 525 1.88 -32.77 5.68
CA SER A 525 0.67 -32.32 6.36
C SER A 525 0.90 -32.08 7.85
N GLY A 526 0.33 -30.98 8.38
CA GLY A 526 0.46 -30.61 9.78
C GLY A 526 1.81 -29.99 10.18
N VAL A 527 2.71 -29.77 9.22
CA VAL A 527 4.04 -29.18 9.44
C VAL A 527 4.10 -27.76 8.87
N GLU A 528 4.75 -26.85 9.62
CA GLU A 528 5.10 -25.50 9.16
C GLU A 528 6.63 -25.41 8.96
N LEU A 529 7.10 -25.02 7.78
CA LEU A 529 8.50 -24.60 7.58
C LEU A 529 8.61 -23.09 7.79
N LYS A 530 9.36 -22.68 8.82
CA LYS A 530 9.39 -21.29 9.29
C LYS A 530 10.80 -20.69 9.26
N GLY A 531 10.94 -19.48 8.73
CA GLY A 531 12.15 -18.67 8.81
C GLY A 531 12.17 -17.68 9.98
N ALA A 532 13.29 -16.98 10.15
CA ALA A 532 13.54 -16.15 11.33
C ALA A 532 12.93 -14.74 11.23
N VAL A 533 12.62 -14.26 10.02
CA VAL A 533 12.00 -12.95 9.78
C VAL A 533 10.60 -13.16 9.25
N ASP A 534 9.66 -13.17 10.19
CA ASP A 534 8.24 -13.37 9.92
C ASP A 534 7.50 -12.02 9.94
N ASN A 535 7.87 -11.17 8.99
CA ASN A 535 7.29 -9.84 8.74
C ASN A 535 6.99 -9.74 7.23
N GLY A 536 6.00 -8.92 6.85
CA GLY A 536 5.75 -8.65 5.44
C GLY A 536 6.90 -7.83 4.86
N THR A 537 7.73 -8.43 4.01
CA THR A 537 8.90 -7.79 3.40
C THR A 537 9.25 -8.44 2.07
N VAL A 538 9.91 -7.68 1.19
CA VAL A 538 10.62 -8.25 0.03
C VAL A 538 11.95 -8.88 0.46
N PRO A 539 12.59 -9.71 -0.39
CA PRO A 539 13.95 -10.21 -0.19
C PRO A 539 14.99 -9.09 0.05
N MET A 540 15.33 -8.81 1.31
CA MET A 540 16.22 -7.71 1.71
C MET A 540 17.52 -8.16 2.41
N GLY A 541 17.77 -9.47 2.51
CA GLY A 541 19.01 -10.05 3.07
C GLY A 541 18.85 -10.71 4.45
N PRO A 542 18.36 -10.00 5.49
CA PRO A 542 18.10 -10.60 6.80
C PRO A 542 17.09 -11.77 6.77
N GLY A 543 17.17 -12.65 7.76
CA GLY A 543 16.31 -13.81 7.92
C GLY A 543 16.87 -15.07 7.31
N SER A 544 15.96 -15.93 6.82
CA SER A 544 16.29 -17.29 6.39
C SER A 544 16.12 -17.38 4.88
N THR A 545 17.24 -17.41 4.17
CA THR A 545 17.26 -17.53 2.70
C THR A 545 17.54 -18.97 2.30
N ILE A 546 16.71 -19.53 1.43
CA ILE A 546 16.94 -20.80 0.75
C ILE A 546 17.45 -20.49 -0.66
N ASP A 547 18.71 -20.83 -0.91
CA ASP A 547 19.32 -20.74 -2.23
C ASP A 547 19.03 -22.03 -3.01
N VAL A 548 18.22 -21.92 -4.05
CA VAL A 548 17.67 -23.02 -4.84
C VAL A 548 18.53 -23.30 -6.08
N TYR A 549 18.92 -24.56 -6.28
CA TYR A 549 19.73 -25.01 -7.42
C TYR A 549 19.07 -26.15 -8.24
N ALA A 550 17.94 -26.67 -7.80
CA ALA A 550 17.29 -27.80 -8.45
C ALA A 550 16.79 -27.44 -9.86
N ASP A 551 16.94 -28.37 -10.80
CA ASP A 551 16.29 -28.37 -12.14
C ASP A 551 16.53 -27.16 -13.06
N ARG A 552 17.72 -26.54 -12.96
CA ARG A 552 18.12 -25.48 -13.90
C ARG A 552 18.02 -25.92 -15.36
N GLY A 553 17.32 -25.15 -16.17
CA GLY A 553 17.12 -25.41 -17.61
C GLY A 553 16.03 -26.41 -17.92
N ASN A 554 15.26 -26.85 -16.92
CA ASN A 554 14.18 -27.83 -17.05
C ASN A 554 12.84 -27.26 -16.53
N GLU A 555 12.16 -26.47 -17.36
CA GLU A 555 10.88 -25.83 -16.97
C GLU A 555 9.78 -26.84 -16.58
N SER A 556 9.78 -28.02 -17.20
CA SER A 556 8.81 -29.09 -16.91
C SER A 556 9.30 -30.08 -15.85
N GLY A 557 10.35 -29.72 -15.10
CA GLY A 557 10.89 -30.52 -14.00
C GLY A 557 9.96 -30.59 -12.79
N ASP A 558 10.40 -31.32 -11.77
CA ASP A 558 9.70 -31.36 -10.49
C ASP A 558 9.78 -29.98 -9.81
N PRO A 559 8.69 -29.48 -9.19
CA PRO A 559 8.75 -28.23 -8.46
C PRO A 559 9.76 -28.33 -7.30
N PHE A 560 10.42 -27.21 -6.97
CA PHE A 560 11.42 -27.21 -5.90
C PHE A 560 10.81 -27.63 -4.56
N MET A 561 9.64 -27.10 -4.22
CA MET A 561 8.95 -27.40 -2.96
C MET A 561 7.52 -27.86 -3.20
N LYS A 562 7.14 -29.00 -2.63
CA LYS A 562 5.74 -29.48 -2.59
C LYS A 562 5.14 -29.24 -1.20
N LEU A 563 3.97 -28.64 -1.15
CA LEU A 563 3.18 -28.44 0.08
C LEU A 563 2.06 -29.48 0.11
N SER A 564 2.09 -30.38 1.10
CA SER A 564 1.02 -31.33 1.36
C SER A 564 -0.24 -30.62 1.90
N PRO A 565 -1.44 -31.23 1.85
CA PRO A 565 -2.63 -30.61 2.43
C PRO A 565 -2.43 -30.24 3.90
N ASN A 566 -2.99 -29.13 4.37
CA ASN A 566 -2.84 -28.63 5.76
C ASN A 566 -1.36 -28.41 6.17
N SER A 567 -0.51 -27.98 5.24
CA SER A 567 0.89 -27.61 5.51
C SER A 567 1.15 -26.18 5.05
N GLY A 568 2.21 -25.57 5.56
CA GLY A 568 2.53 -24.22 5.13
C GLY A 568 3.95 -23.78 5.37
N ILE A 569 4.23 -22.61 4.81
CA ILE A 569 5.54 -21.98 4.86
C ILE A 569 5.39 -20.53 5.32
N ARG A 570 6.38 -20.05 6.07
CA ARG A 570 6.29 -18.75 6.72
C ARG A 570 7.63 -18.04 6.89
N GLY A 571 7.72 -16.77 6.50
CA GLY A 571 8.89 -15.93 6.78
C GLY A 571 10.18 -16.40 6.10
N LEU A 572 10.07 -16.94 4.89
CA LEU A 572 11.18 -17.48 4.10
C LEU A 572 11.46 -16.63 2.86
N VAL A 573 12.73 -16.55 2.49
CA VAL A 573 13.17 -16.00 1.20
C VAL A 573 13.70 -17.15 0.34
N PHE A 574 13.24 -17.25 -0.90
CA PHE A 574 13.79 -18.15 -1.92
C PHE A 574 14.55 -17.35 -2.96
N ASN A 575 15.78 -17.78 -3.26
CA ASN A 575 16.64 -17.14 -4.25
C ASN A 575 17.23 -18.19 -5.19
N TYR A 576 17.26 -17.90 -6.49
CA TYR A 576 17.96 -18.72 -7.49
C TYR A 576 19.31 -18.07 -7.84
N PRO A 577 20.41 -18.41 -7.15
CA PRO A 577 21.69 -17.72 -7.32
C PRO A 577 22.32 -17.91 -8.70
N GLU A 578 21.95 -18.95 -9.45
CA GLU A 578 22.47 -19.21 -10.80
C GLU A 578 21.83 -18.33 -11.88
N GLN A 579 20.73 -17.64 -11.55
CA GLN A 579 20.05 -16.66 -12.40
C GLN A 579 20.79 -15.32 -12.32
N VAL A 580 21.99 -15.27 -12.91
CA VAL A 580 22.86 -14.09 -12.92
C VAL A 580 22.53 -13.19 -14.10
N ALA A 581 22.26 -11.91 -13.85
CA ALA A 581 21.97 -10.94 -14.89
C ALA A 581 22.80 -9.65 -14.69
N LYS A 582 24.12 -9.71 -14.94
CA LYS A 582 25.04 -8.58 -14.64
C LYS A 582 24.84 -7.39 -15.56
N THR A 583 24.94 -7.61 -16.87
CA THR A 583 24.83 -6.58 -17.91
C THR A 583 23.82 -6.95 -19.00
N ASP A 584 23.31 -8.18 -19.00
CA ASP A 584 22.32 -8.70 -19.94
C ASP A 584 21.53 -9.86 -19.31
N ILE A 585 20.53 -10.37 -20.05
CA ILE A 585 19.61 -11.44 -19.63
C ILE A 585 20.03 -12.84 -20.11
N SER A 586 21.17 -12.99 -20.79
CA SER A 586 21.53 -14.21 -21.54
C SER A 586 21.70 -15.47 -20.67
N ASN A 587 21.96 -15.29 -19.38
CA ASN A 587 22.13 -16.38 -18.43
C ASN A 587 20.84 -16.70 -17.64
N ILE A 588 19.72 -16.05 -17.97
CA ILE A 588 18.43 -16.44 -17.41
C ILE A 588 17.97 -17.76 -18.05
N ALA A 589 17.81 -18.80 -17.24
CA ALA A 589 17.38 -20.12 -17.67
C ALA A 589 15.98 -20.45 -17.14
N PRO A 590 15.20 -21.30 -17.85
CA PRO A 590 13.96 -21.82 -17.31
C PRO A 590 14.18 -22.68 -16.06
N TYR A 591 13.25 -22.60 -15.11
CA TYR A 591 13.14 -23.46 -13.93
C TYR A 591 11.69 -23.92 -13.78
N PRO A 592 11.44 -25.07 -13.12
CA PRO A 592 10.09 -25.47 -12.76
C PRO A 592 9.48 -24.51 -11.74
N TYR A 593 8.21 -24.72 -11.38
CA TYR A 593 7.57 -23.96 -10.31
C TYR A 593 8.36 -24.08 -9.00
N LEU A 594 8.58 -22.96 -8.33
CA LEU A 594 9.24 -22.91 -7.03
C LEU A 594 8.43 -23.68 -5.98
N ILE A 595 7.12 -23.44 -5.91
CA ILE A 595 6.22 -24.08 -4.95
C ILE A 595 5.01 -24.65 -5.68
N GLN A 596 4.63 -25.87 -5.34
CA GLN A 596 3.40 -26.52 -5.79
C GLN A 596 2.57 -26.98 -4.59
N ALA A 597 1.30 -26.59 -4.55
CA ALA A 597 0.33 -27.20 -3.65
C ALA A 597 -0.07 -28.58 -4.17
N THR A 598 -0.16 -29.56 -3.27
CA THR A 598 -0.61 -30.93 -3.61
C THR A 598 -1.97 -31.28 -3.00
N GLY A 599 -2.65 -30.28 -2.42
CA GLY A 599 -4.06 -30.34 -2.03
C GLY A 599 -4.50 -29.12 -1.21
N SER A 600 -5.62 -29.26 -0.49
CA SER A 600 -6.31 -28.16 0.20
C SER A 600 -5.62 -27.63 1.46
N ASP A 601 -6.05 -26.45 1.92
CA ASP A 601 -5.66 -25.84 3.20
C ASP A 601 -4.15 -25.60 3.33
N VAL A 602 -3.49 -25.34 2.19
CA VAL A 602 -2.09 -24.90 2.17
C VAL A 602 -2.00 -23.41 2.45
N TYR A 603 -0.93 -22.99 3.13
CA TYR A 603 -0.72 -21.56 3.39
C TYR A 603 0.72 -21.11 3.15
N LEU A 604 0.85 -19.89 2.61
CA LEU A 604 2.10 -19.21 2.33
C LEU A 604 2.02 -17.82 2.96
N VAL A 605 2.81 -17.55 3.99
CA VAL A 605 2.75 -16.27 4.72
C VAL A 605 4.11 -15.58 4.78
N ASN A 606 4.19 -14.31 4.39
CA ASN A 606 5.43 -13.53 4.39
C ASN A 606 6.55 -14.22 3.59
N ILE A 607 6.26 -14.55 2.32
CA ILE A 607 7.19 -15.28 1.45
C ILE A 607 7.85 -14.33 0.45
N GLY A 608 9.17 -14.31 0.46
CA GLY A 608 9.98 -13.59 -0.51
C GLY A 608 10.45 -14.50 -1.64
N MET A 609 10.17 -14.14 -2.89
CA MET A 609 10.66 -14.82 -4.09
C MET A 609 11.66 -13.93 -4.82
N ARG A 610 12.85 -14.43 -5.14
CA ARG A 610 13.85 -13.67 -5.90
C ARG A 610 14.49 -14.49 -7.00
N ALA A 611 14.63 -13.86 -8.17
CA ALA A 611 15.21 -14.47 -9.36
C ALA A 611 14.50 -15.78 -9.78
N VAL A 612 13.23 -15.92 -9.40
CA VAL A 612 12.42 -17.10 -9.69
C VAL A 612 12.01 -17.10 -11.16
N TYR A 613 11.95 -18.26 -11.81
CA TYR A 613 11.39 -18.36 -13.15
C TYR A 613 9.86 -18.52 -13.11
N ASN A 614 9.39 -19.65 -12.58
CA ASN A 614 8.00 -19.95 -12.27
C ASN A 614 7.80 -20.00 -10.75
N GLY A 615 6.87 -19.22 -10.22
CA GLY A 615 6.65 -19.04 -8.78
C GLY A 615 5.76 -20.11 -8.16
N ILE A 616 4.48 -19.80 -8.02
CA ILE A 616 3.53 -20.63 -7.27
C ILE A 616 2.54 -21.35 -8.20
N ASP A 617 2.44 -22.66 -8.02
CA ASP A 617 1.47 -23.55 -8.67
C ASP A 617 0.37 -23.95 -7.68
N LEU A 618 -0.82 -23.37 -7.89
CA LEU A 618 -2.08 -23.72 -7.24
C LEU A 618 -3.11 -24.23 -8.27
N PHE A 619 -2.65 -24.90 -9.32
CA PHE A 619 -3.51 -25.33 -10.43
C PHE A 619 -3.28 -26.79 -10.86
N THR A 620 -2.08 -27.34 -10.70
CA THR A 620 -1.79 -28.74 -11.06
C THR A 620 -2.59 -29.72 -10.20
N HIS A 621 -2.80 -29.39 -8.93
CA HIS A 621 -3.67 -30.09 -8.02
C HIS A 621 -4.70 -29.12 -7.45
N GLN A 622 -5.92 -29.62 -7.24
CA GLN A 622 -6.98 -28.85 -6.60
C GLN A 622 -6.54 -28.40 -5.20
N ALA A 623 -6.42 -27.09 -5.00
CA ALA A 623 -5.83 -26.45 -3.82
C ALA A 623 -6.89 -25.63 -3.06
N ASP A 624 -8.03 -26.27 -2.73
CA ASP A 624 -9.15 -25.60 -2.07
C ASP A 624 -8.71 -24.89 -0.79
N ARG A 625 -9.30 -23.71 -0.53
CA ARG A 625 -9.01 -22.91 0.67
C ARG A 625 -7.53 -22.59 0.87
N HIS A 626 -6.77 -22.49 -0.22
CA HIS A 626 -5.40 -21.98 -0.13
C HIS A 626 -5.39 -20.56 0.43
N ASP A 627 -4.36 -20.24 1.21
CA ASP A 627 -4.14 -18.91 1.76
C ASP A 627 -2.75 -18.40 1.42
N VAL A 628 -2.68 -17.39 0.55
CA VAL A 628 -1.44 -16.67 0.25
C VAL A 628 -1.55 -15.27 0.85
N ASP A 629 -0.74 -14.98 1.86
CA ASP A 629 -0.71 -13.67 2.53
C ASP A 629 0.71 -13.09 2.50
N PHE A 630 0.87 -11.94 1.84
CA PHE A 630 2.14 -11.25 1.68
C PHE A 630 3.20 -12.10 0.94
N LEU A 631 2.88 -12.52 -0.29
CA LEU A 631 3.88 -13.00 -1.24
C LEU A 631 4.50 -11.81 -1.97
N ALA A 632 5.83 -11.75 -1.99
CA ALA A 632 6.57 -10.57 -2.40
C ALA A 632 7.83 -10.91 -3.22
N GLY A 633 8.32 -9.96 -4.01
CA GLY A 633 9.62 -10.08 -4.71
C GLY A 633 9.54 -10.03 -6.24
N HIS A 634 10.20 -10.98 -6.93
CA HIS A 634 10.39 -10.99 -8.39
C HIS A 634 10.36 -12.40 -9.01
N ALA A 635 9.75 -12.51 -10.20
CA ALA A 635 9.73 -13.69 -11.07
C ALA A 635 9.93 -13.28 -12.54
N PHE A 636 10.46 -14.18 -13.38
CA PHE A 636 10.75 -13.92 -14.79
C PHE A 636 9.63 -14.33 -15.75
N ARG A 637 8.84 -15.36 -15.42
CA ARG A 637 7.87 -15.95 -16.35
C ARG A 637 6.46 -15.98 -15.79
N ASN A 638 6.25 -16.67 -14.67
CA ASN A 638 4.95 -16.74 -14.00
C ASN A 638 5.15 -16.52 -12.50
N ALA A 639 4.43 -15.60 -11.86
CA ALA A 639 4.55 -15.42 -10.41
C ALA A 639 3.59 -16.32 -9.63
N ILE A 640 2.32 -16.39 -10.03
CA ILE A 640 1.32 -17.25 -9.41
C ILE A 640 0.25 -17.67 -10.42
N LYS A 641 -0.09 -18.95 -10.43
CA LYS A 641 -1.22 -19.49 -11.18
C LYS A 641 -2.16 -20.29 -10.27
N VAL A 642 -3.46 -20.05 -10.39
CA VAL A 642 -4.53 -20.75 -9.67
C VAL A 642 -5.50 -21.39 -10.67
N GLY A 643 -5.89 -22.64 -10.43
CA GLY A 643 -6.77 -23.39 -11.33
C GLY A 643 -7.11 -24.78 -10.80
N GLY A 644 -7.31 -25.75 -11.70
CA GLY A 644 -7.53 -27.16 -11.34
C GLY A 644 -8.84 -27.47 -10.63
N GLY A 645 -9.86 -26.61 -10.77
CA GLY A 645 -11.15 -26.71 -10.06
C GLY A 645 -11.09 -26.28 -8.60
N THR A 646 -10.05 -25.52 -8.22
CA THR A 646 -9.85 -25.02 -6.85
C THR A 646 -11.00 -24.12 -6.41
N THR A 647 -11.48 -24.25 -5.17
CA THR A 647 -12.53 -23.39 -4.59
C THR A 647 -12.10 -22.69 -3.31
N ASP A 648 -12.71 -21.52 -3.05
CA ASP A 648 -12.65 -20.80 -1.77
C ASP A 648 -11.24 -20.35 -1.34
N GLY A 649 -10.35 -20.17 -2.32
CA GLY A 649 -9.00 -19.68 -2.10
C GLY A 649 -8.93 -18.16 -1.91
N ARG A 650 -7.86 -17.70 -1.25
CA ARG A 650 -7.59 -16.27 -1.11
C ARG A 650 -6.12 -15.93 -1.34
N ILE A 651 -5.91 -14.77 -1.97
CA ILE A 651 -4.61 -14.16 -2.16
C ILE A 651 -4.71 -12.73 -1.63
N SER A 652 -3.92 -12.41 -0.62
CA SER A 652 -3.96 -11.14 0.11
C SER A 652 -2.58 -10.50 0.18
N ASN A 653 -2.56 -9.16 0.18
CA ASN A 653 -1.39 -8.35 0.51
C ASN A 653 -0.15 -8.62 -0.35
N LEU A 654 -0.30 -9.08 -1.60
CA LEU A 654 0.84 -9.22 -2.51
C LEU A 654 1.59 -7.90 -2.65
N GLN A 655 2.93 -7.95 -2.57
CA GLN A 655 3.80 -6.81 -2.86
C GLN A 655 4.94 -7.27 -3.77
N PHE A 656 4.66 -7.31 -5.07
CA PHE A 656 5.62 -7.79 -6.06
C PHE A 656 6.19 -6.63 -6.87
N ASN A 657 7.51 -6.57 -7.03
CA ASN A 657 8.12 -5.43 -7.71
C ASN A 657 9.42 -5.88 -8.41
N THR A 658 9.48 -5.67 -9.72
CA THR A 658 10.65 -6.02 -10.54
C THR A 658 11.95 -5.39 -10.02
N ILE A 659 11.86 -4.25 -9.33
CA ILE A 659 12.99 -3.56 -8.72
C ILE A 659 13.78 -4.44 -7.73
N VAL A 660 13.12 -5.40 -7.07
CA VAL A 660 13.75 -6.30 -6.08
C VAL A 660 14.88 -7.12 -6.71
N PHE A 661 14.74 -7.49 -7.99
CA PHE A 661 15.83 -8.13 -8.74
C PHE A 661 16.70 -7.09 -9.46
N ALA A 662 16.07 -6.13 -10.15
CA ALA A 662 16.77 -5.14 -10.97
C ALA A 662 17.78 -4.28 -10.17
N ALA A 663 17.42 -3.88 -8.95
CA ALA A 663 18.26 -3.14 -8.01
C ALA A 663 18.72 -3.99 -6.81
N GLY A 664 18.62 -5.32 -6.89
CA GLY A 664 18.96 -6.22 -5.79
C GLY A 664 20.44 -6.17 -5.37
N ASN A 665 21.33 -5.56 -6.17
CA ASN A 665 22.73 -5.33 -5.78
C ASN A 665 22.86 -4.24 -4.69
N GLU A 666 21.84 -3.40 -4.51
CA GLU A 666 21.82 -2.34 -3.51
C GLU A 666 21.62 -2.91 -2.10
N SER A 667 22.19 -2.23 -1.10
CA SER A 667 22.11 -2.66 0.31
C SER A 667 20.69 -2.66 0.87
N LYS A 668 19.81 -1.79 0.36
CA LYS A 668 18.40 -1.81 0.75
C LYS A 668 17.73 -3.11 0.31
N PHE A 669 17.97 -3.57 -0.92
CA PHE A 669 17.41 -4.80 -1.47
C PHE A 669 18.27 -6.06 -1.26
N GLY A 670 19.27 -6.04 -0.37
CA GLY A 670 19.96 -7.25 0.11
C GLY A 670 21.32 -7.56 -0.51
N SER A 671 21.85 -6.72 -1.39
CA SER A 671 23.21 -6.87 -1.96
C SER A 671 23.49 -8.22 -2.63
N TRP A 672 22.54 -8.68 -3.44
CA TRP A 672 22.59 -9.96 -4.12
C TRP A 672 23.60 -9.98 -5.28
N GLN A 673 24.48 -10.98 -5.27
CA GLN A 673 25.55 -11.11 -6.27
C GLN A 673 25.07 -11.44 -7.68
N ASN A 674 23.85 -11.98 -7.84
CA ASN A 674 23.27 -12.31 -9.14
C ASN A 674 22.40 -11.19 -9.75
N SER A 675 22.25 -10.04 -9.06
CA SER A 675 21.60 -8.85 -9.62
C SER A 675 22.46 -8.11 -10.66
N PRO A 676 21.82 -7.27 -11.50
CA PRO A 676 22.49 -6.31 -12.37
C PRO A 676 23.45 -5.37 -11.65
N GLU A 677 24.41 -4.83 -12.39
CA GLU A 677 25.31 -3.76 -11.96
C GLU A 677 25.13 -2.55 -12.89
N GLY A 678 24.76 -1.39 -12.35
CA GLY A 678 24.52 -0.18 -13.15
C GLY A 678 23.11 -0.12 -13.72
N ASP A 679 22.99 0.19 -15.01
CA ASP A 679 21.70 0.27 -15.69
C ASP A 679 21.04 -1.11 -15.76
N SER A 680 19.78 -1.19 -15.31
CA SER A 680 18.99 -2.42 -15.24
C SER A 680 17.76 -2.39 -16.15
N GLY A 681 17.67 -1.43 -17.07
CA GLY A 681 16.55 -1.30 -18.02
C GLY A 681 16.23 -2.60 -18.78
N PHE A 682 17.27 -3.38 -19.13
CA PHE A 682 17.10 -4.66 -19.82
C PHE A 682 16.32 -5.72 -19.03
N ILE A 683 16.25 -5.61 -17.69
CA ILE A 683 15.39 -6.47 -16.86
C ILE A 683 13.92 -6.09 -17.07
N TYR A 684 13.62 -4.79 -17.06
CA TYR A 684 12.27 -4.28 -17.29
C TYR A 684 11.79 -4.61 -18.70
N ASP A 685 12.64 -4.44 -19.72
CA ASP A 685 12.32 -4.81 -21.10
C ASP A 685 12.01 -6.31 -21.24
N TYR A 686 12.77 -7.15 -20.53
CA TYR A 686 12.57 -8.59 -20.55
C TYR A 686 11.24 -8.97 -19.89
N VAL A 687 10.96 -8.53 -18.67
CA VAL A 687 9.71 -8.90 -17.97
C VAL A 687 8.48 -8.28 -18.64
N ALA A 688 8.61 -7.11 -19.27
CA ALA A 688 7.57 -6.47 -20.06
C ALA A 688 7.16 -7.28 -21.31
N SER A 689 7.86 -8.36 -21.65
CA SER A 689 7.48 -9.28 -22.75
C SER A 689 7.35 -10.75 -22.32
N THR A 690 7.63 -11.07 -21.06
CA THR A 690 7.74 -12.47 -20.61
C THR A 690 6.98 -12.81 -19.35
N LEU A 691 6.76 -11.86 -18.44
CA LEU A 691 6.12 -12.11 -17.15
C LEU A 691 4.60 -11.98 -17.23
N ASP A 692 3.91 -13.10 -17.10
CA ASP A 692 2.48 -13.14 -16.77
C ASP A 692 2.37 -13.27 -15.24
N PHE A 693 1.96 -12.19 -14.56
CA PHE A 693 2.11 -12.12 -13.11
C PHE A 693 1.09 -13.03 -12.38
N MET A 694 -0.20 -12.71 -12.47
CA MET A 694 -1.27 -13.50 -11.86
C MET A 694 -2.15 -14.14 -12.92
N ILE A 695 -2.23 -15.47 -12.94
CA ILE A 695 -3.12 -16.21 -13.84
C ILE A 695 -4.19 -16.90 -13.00
N LEU A 696 -5.46 -16.54 -13.22
CA LEU A 696 -6.62 -17.25 -12.67
C LEU A 696 -7.29 -18.03 -13.79
N ALA A 697 -7.38 -19.34 -13.63
CA ALA A 697 -7.95 -20.28 -14.58
C ALA A 697 -9.23 -20.91 -14.00
N ASP A 698 -9.36 -22.24 -13.99
CA ASP A 698 -10.50 -22.95 -13.41
C ASP A 698 -10.48 -22.87 -11.87
N VAL A 699 -10.94 -21.75 -11.31
CA VAL A 699 -11.02 -21.46 -9.88
C VAL A 699 -12.36 -20.83 -9.52
N HIS A 700 -12.91 -21.18 -8.36
CA HIS A 700 -14.23 -20.74 -7.92
C HIS A 700 -14.18 -20.01 -6.58
N ASN A 701 -14.96 -18.93 -6.47
CA ASN A 701 -15.04 -18.10 -5.26
C ASN A 701 -13.65 -17.62 -4.77
N GLN A 702 -12.77 -17.23 -5.70
CA GLN A 702 -11.47 -16.67 -5.38
C GLN A 702 -11.64 -15.27 -4.76
N ILE A 703 -10.94 -15.02 -3.65
CA ILE A 703 -10.82 -13.69 -3.05
C ILE A 703 -9.45 -13.09 -3.37
N LEU A 704 -9.44 -11.85 -3.87
CA LEU A 704 -8.24 -11.03 -4.00
C LEU A 704 -8.38 -9.79 -3.10
N TYR A 705 -7.38 -9.52 -2.26
CA TYR A 705 -7.41 -8.39 -1.32
C TYR A 705 -6.06 -7.66 -1.25
N ASN A 706 -6.04 -6.35 -1.52
CA ASN A 706 -4.87 -5.47 -1.38
C ASN A 706 -3.59 -6.01 -2.07
N ASN A 707 -3.78 -6.55 -3.28
CA ASN A 707 -2.71 -7.16 -4.07
C ASN A 707 -2.09 -6.14 -5.01
N PHE A 708 -0.77 -5.96 -4.92
CA PHE A 708 -0.01 -5.04 -5.74
C PHE A 708 1.11 -5.76 -6.51
N HIS A 709 1.26 -5.41 -7.79
CA HIS A 709 2.47 -5.75 -8.54
C HIS A 709 2.96 -4.62 -9.46
N PHE A 710 4.28 -4.59 -9.69
CA PHE A 710 4.94 -3.66 -10.60
C PHE A 710 5.85 -4.35 -11.63
N GLY A 711 5.64 -4.01 -12.90
CA GLY A 711 6.49 -4.42 -14.03
C GLY A 711 6.18 -5.83 -14.50
N SER A 712 5.38 -5.96 -15.56
CA SER A 712 5.03 -7.26 -16.16
C SER A 712 4.60 -7.11 -17.62
N TYR A 713 4.54 -8.23 -18.35
CA TYR A 713 3.89 -8.25 -19.66
C TYR A 713 2.38 -8.22 -19.48
N LYS A 714 1.83 -9.22 -18.78
CA LYS A 714 0.42 -9.26 -18.38
C LYS A 714 0.33 -9.24 -16.85
N GLY A 715 -0.35 -8.24 -16.31
CA GLY A 715 -0.51 -8.12 -14.87
C GLY A 715 -1.46 -9.17 -14.28
N MET A 716 -2.64 -9.31 -14.90
CA MET A 716 -3.60 -10.34 -14.54
C MET A 716 -4.20 -10.97 -15.78
N VAL A 717 -4.31 -12.29 -15.80
CA VAL A 717 -4.93 -13.07 -16.88
C VAL A 717 -6.07 -13.90 -16.29
N LEU A 718 -7.27 -13.71 -16.83
CA LEU A 718 -8.47 -14.49 -16.51
C LEU A 718 -8.75 -15.41 -17.70
N THR A 719 -8.49 -16.71 -17.55
CA THR A 719 -8.46 -17.65 -18.68
C THR A 719 -9.28 -18.91 -18.43
N SER A 720 -9.58 -19.65 -19.50
CA SER A 720 -10.25 -20.93 -19.40
C SER A 720 -9.26 -22.05 -19.14
N GLU A 721 -9.60 -22.98 -18.26
CA GLU A 721 -8.95 -24.28 -18.09
C GLU A 721 -10.04 -25.32 -17.89
N ASN A 722 -9.87 -26.52 -18.44
CA ASN A 722 -10.87 -27.60 -18.36
C ASN A 722 -12.30 -27.22 -18.81
N GLY A 723 -12.46 -26.20 -19.67
CA GLY A 723 -13.76 -25.70 -20.13
C GLY A 723 -14.48 -24.77 -19.17
N SER A 724 -13.80 -24.32 -18.11
CA SER A 724 -14.30 -23.42 -17.08
C SER A 724 -13.34 -22.23 -16.91
N GLY A 725 -13.86 -21.06 -16.54
CA GLY A 725 -13.06 -19.87 -16.24
C GLY A 725 -13.15 -19.48 -14.76
N PRO A 726 -12.40 -18.46 -14.33
CA PRO A 726 -12.35 -18.07 -12.93
C PRO A 726 -13.64 -17.38 -12.49
N SER A 727 -14.02 -17.58 -11.23
CA SER A 727 -15.03 -16.76 -10.55
C SER A 727 -14.58 -16.30 -9.17
N GLY A 728 -15.05 -15.11 -8.76
CA GLY A 728 -14.57 -14.50 -7.52
C GLY A 728 -14.83 -13.00 -7.44
N ARG A 729 -14.09 -12.34 -6.56
CA ARG A 729 -14.16 -10.88 -6.39
C ARG A 729 -12.83 -10.34 -5.89
N SER A 730 -12.53 -9.11 -6.27
CA SER A 730 -11.33 -8.40 -5.86
C SER A 730 -11.65 -7.09 -5.16
N LEU A 731 -10.90 -6.79 -4.10
CA LEU A 731 -10.85 -5.47 -3.48
C LEU A 731 -9.39 -4.99 -3.46
N GLY A 732 -9.15 -3.81 -4.01
CA GLY A 732 -7.83 -3.18 -3.90
C GLY A 732 -6.76 -3.75 -4.83
N LEU A 733 -7.15 -4.33 -5.96
CA LEU A 733 -6.17 -4.81 -6.94
C LEU A 733 -5.40 -3.64 -7.52
N GLY A 734 -4.08 -3.75 -7.46
CA GLY A 734 -3.17 -2.78 -7.99
C GLY A 734 -2.18 -3.34 -8.98
N ILE A 735 -2.20 -2.80 -10.19
CA ILE A 735 -1.32 -3.24 -11.27
C ILE A 735 -0.59 -2.03 -11.82
N ASP A 736 0.71 -1.96 -11.54
CA ASP A 736 1.57 -0.87 -11.97
C ASP A 736 2.61 -1.31 -13.01
N GLY A 737 2.97 -0.38 -13.90
CA GLY A 737 4.04 -0.53 -14.86
C GLY A 737 3.93 -1.73 -15.81
N SER A 738 2.72 -2.20 -16.12
CA SER A 738 2.53 -3.40 -16.95
C SER A 738 2.31 -3.06 -18.44
N THR A 739 2.71 -3.94 -19.35
CA THR A 739 2.40 -3.74 -20.77
C THR A 739 0.88 -3.87 -21.00
N LYS A 740 0.28 -4.95 -20.49
CA LYS A 740 -1.16 -5.16 -20.38
C LYS A 740 -1.51 -5.29 -18.91
N THR A 741 -2.34 -4.41 -18.35
CA THR A 741 -2.65 -4.54 -16.91
C THR A 741 -3.54 -5.75 -16.67
N MET A 742 -4.62 -5.93 -17.45
CA MET A 742 -5.49 -7.09 -17.34
C MET A 742 -5.93 -7.63 -18.71
N VAL A 743 -5.95 -8.96 -18.83
CA VAL A 743 -6.36 -9.70 -20.02
C VAL A 743 -7.50 -10.66 -19.67
N PHE A 744 -8.63 -10.51 -20.35
CA PHE A 744 -9.83 -11.33 -20.19
C PHE A 744 -9.99 -12.28 -21.37
N GLU A 745 -9.82 -13.57 -21.10
CA GLU A 745 -10.03 -14.65 -22.08
C GLU A 745 -11.31 -15.43 -21.75
N ALA A 746 -11.57 -15.71 -20.47
CA ALA A 746 -12.80 -16.35 -20.02
C ALA A 746 -13.13 -15.97 -18.56
N LEU A 747 -14.40 -16.16 -18.18
CA LEU A 747 -14.87 -16.13 -16.78
C LEU A 747 -15.80 -17.32 -16.55
N GLY A 748 -15.83 -17.82 -15.32
CA GLY A 748 -16.80 -18.82 -14.90
C GLY A 748 -18.20 -18.22 -14.71
N ASP A 749 -19.22 -19.06 -14.58
CA ASP A 749 -20.63 -18.65 -14.56
C ASP A 749 -21.00 -17.66 -13.44
N GLN A 750 -20.23 -17.63 -12.35
CA GLN A 750 -20.45 -16.69 -11.24
C GLN A 750 -19.78 -15.32 -11.46
N GLY A 751 -19.03 -15.15 -12.55
CA GLY A 751 -18.34 -13.91 -12.90
C GLY A 751 -17.20 -13.54 -11.96
N PHE A 752 -16.55 -12.41 -12.27
CA PHE A 752 -15.47 -11.85 -11.47
C PHE A 752 -15.57 -10.32 -11.49
N ASP A 753 -15.75 -9.72 -10.31
CA ASP A 753 -15.90 -8.26 -10.16
C ASP A 753 -14.72 -7.63 -9.40
N PHE A 754 -14.48 -6.35 -9.67
CA PHE A 754 -13.36 -5.58 -9.14
C PHE A 754 -13.83 -4.35 -8.40
N ILE A 755 -13.37 -4.17 -7.16
CA ILE A 755 -13.70 -3.03 -6.29
C ILE A 755 -12.41 -2.27 -5.98
N ASN A 756 -12.43 -0.94 -6.09
CA ASN A 756 -11.30 -0.07 -5.76
C ASN A 756 -10.00 -0.47 -6.46
N THR A 757 -10.02 -0.54 -7.79
CA THR A 757 -8.88 -1.01 -8.58
C THR A 757 -8.05 0.17 -9.08
N GLN A 758 -6.73 0.02 -9.19
CA GLN A 758 -5.94 0.98 -9.98
C GLN A 758 -5.06 0.28 -11.01
N LEU A 759 -5.03 0.84 -12.22
CA LEU A 759 -4.44 0.19 -13.40
C LEU A 759 -3.49 1.16 -14.09
N VAL A 760 -2.23 0.75 -14.22
CA VAL A 760 -1.18 1.53 -14.86
C VAL A 760 -0.45 0.72 -15.91
N SER A 761 -0.57 1.19 -17.14
CA SER A 761 0.18 0.70 -18.29
C SER A 761 1.17 1.75 -18.75
N ILE A 762 2.43 1.34 -18.95
CA ILE A 762 3.51 2.23 -19.39
C ILE A 762 4.28 1.59 -20.55
N GLY A 763 4.81 2.43 -21.44
CA GLY A 763 5.66 2.02 -22.54
C GLY A 763 5.14 2.50 -23.90
N SER A 764 6.04 2.52 -24.89
CA SER A 764 5.78 3.10 -26.21
C SER A 764 5.36 2.09 -27.28
N SER A 765 5.33 0.80 -26.95
CA SER A 765 4.91 -0.23 -27.91
C SER A 765 3.43 -0.09 -28.24
N GLU A 766 3.03 -0.51 -29.45
CA GLU A 766 1.61 -0.65 -29.82
C GLU A 766 0.88 -1.67 -28.92
N GLU A 767 1.63 -2.44 -28.12
CA GLU A 767 1.09 -3.42 -27.21
C GLU A 767 0.68 -2.89 -25.82
N THR A 768 0.85 -1.60 -25.53
CA THR A 768 0.49 -1.08 -24.21
C THR A 768 -0.99 -0.74 -24.12
N ARG A 769 -1.67 -1.30 -23.10
CA ARG A 769 -3.07 -1.02 -22.76
C ARG A 769 -3.40 -1.38 -21.32
N TYR A 770 -4.43 -0.76 -20.76
CA TYR A 770 -4.94 -1.15 -19.45
C TYR A 770 -5.70 -2.48 -19.59
N LEU A 771 -6.75 -2.50 -20.39
CA LEU A 771 -7.63 -3.66 -20.49
C LEU A 771 -7.62 -4.27 -21.89
N GLU A 772 -7.60 -5.61 -21.93
CA GLU A 772 -7.72 -6.39 -23.16
C GLU A 772 -8.78 -7.48 -22.98
N THR A 773 -9.69 -7.65 -23.93
CA THR A 773 -10.54 -8.84 -24.03
C THR A 773 -10.23 -9.59 -25.31
N SER A 774 -10.14 -10.92 -25.22
CA SER A 774 -9.93 -11.79 -26.39
C SER A 774 -11.22 -12.01 -27.18
N SER A 775 -11.11 -12.54 -28.40
CA SER A 775 -12.27 -12.96 -29.21
C SER A 775 -13.14 -14.03 -28.54
N ASP A 776 -12.54 -14.85 -27.69
CA ASP A 776 -13.21 -15.96 -27.00
C ASP A 776 -13.94 -15.50 -25.73
N PHE A 777 -13.69 -14.27 -25.29
CA PHE A 777 -14.35 -13.71 -24.11
C PHE A 777 -15.80 -13.35 -24.41
N THR A 778 -16.75 -14.15 -23.91
CA THR A 778 -18.20 -13.93 -24.13
C THR A 778 -18.94 -13.42 -22.89
N ALA A 779 -18.25 -13.26 -21.77
CA ALA A 779 -18.85 -12.89 -20.49
C ALA A 779 -18.84 -11.37 -20.26
N GLU A 780 -19.22 -10.97 -19.05
CA GLU A 780 -19.14 -9.58 -18.59
C GLU A 780 -18.46 -9.45 -17.22
N SER A 781 -17.81 -8.31 -16.99
CA SER A 781 -17.16 -7.96 -15.71
C SER A 781 -17.38 -6.50 -15.38
N THR A 782 -17.49 -6.20 -14.08
CA THR A 782 -17.71 -4.84 -13.57
C THR A 782 -16.57 -4.36 -12.69
N PHE A 783 -16.13 -3.13 -12.95
CA PHE A 783 -15.25 -2.35 -12.08
C PHE A 783 -16.09 -1.33 -11.31
N PHE A 784 -16.05 -1.42 -9.99
CA PHE A 784 -16.65 -0.49 -9.05
C PHE A 784 -15.55 0.36 -8.42
N SER A 785 -15.53 1.65 -8.72
CA SER A 785 -14.44 2.56 -8.34
C SER A 785 -13.10 2.10 -8.93
N VAL A 786 -12.66 2.75 -10.01
CA VAL A 786 -11.38 2.42 -10.66
C VAL A 786 -10.65 3.68 -11.07
N ASP A 787 -9.35 3.74 -10.75
CA ASP A 787 -8.45 4.79 -11.19
C ASP A 787 -7.48 4.25 -12.24
N ILE A 788 -7.38 4.94 -13.36
CA ILE A 788 -6.60 4.50 -14.52
C ILE A 788 -5.70 5.64 -14.97
N TRP A 789 -4.38 5.40 -14.95
CA TRP A 789 -3.38 6.36 -15.40
C TRP A 789 -2.17 5.66 -16.02
N GLY A 790 -1.20 6.41 -16.52
CA GLY A 790 -0.01 5.87 -17.18
C GLY A 790 0.20 6.50 -18.54
N SER A 791 0.74 5.74 -19.49
CA SER A 791 1.07 6.22 -20.83
C SER A 791 0.93 5.13 -21.92
N PRO A 792 -0.19 4.40 -21.99
CA PRO A 792 -0.35 3.38 -23.02
C PRO A 792 -0.60 3.98 -24.40
N LYS A 793 -0.44 3.14 -25.43
CA LYS A 793 -0.76 3.50 -26.81
C LYS A 793 -2.27 3.64 -27.00
N TYR A 794 -3.01 2.66 -26.52
CA TYR A 794 -4.48 2.67 -26.44
C TYR A 794 -4.91 2.41 -25.00
N GLY A 795 -5.97 3.06 -24.52
CA GLY A 795 -6.48 2.79 -23.18
C GLY A 795 -6.94 1.33 -23.02
N MET A 796 -7.68 0.80 -23.99
CA MET A 796 -8.15 -0.58 -24.01
C MET A 796 -8.41 -1.13 -25.42
N GLU A 797 -8.39 -2.45 -25.55
CA GLU A 797 -8.71 -3.19 -26.76
C GLU A 797 -9.72 -4.32 -26.44
N LEU A 798 -10.95 -4.22 -26.96
CA LEU A 798 -12.03 -5.13 -26.60
C LEU A 798 -12.53 -5.90 -27.84
N ASP A 799 -12.05 -7.13 -28.02
CA ASP A 799 -12.42 -7.96 -29.17
C ASP A 799 -13.83 -8.54 -29.04
N ASN A 800 -14.22 -8.96 -27.82
CA ASN A 800 -15.54 -9.51 -27.53
C ASN A 800 -15.96 -9.25 -26.05
N GLY A 801 -17.17 -9.66 -25.67
CA GLY A 801 -17.68 -9.57 -24.29
C GLY A 801 -18.09 -8.15 -23.88
N THR A 802 -18.26 -7.91 -22.58
CA THR A 802 -18.68 -6.58 -22.07
C THR A 802 -17.93 -6.19 -20.80
N LEU A 803 -17.35 -5.00 -20.78
CA LEU A 803 -16.80 -4.40 -19.57
C LEU A 803 -17.67 -3.24 -19.11
N HIS A 804 -17.92 -3.19 -17.80
CA HIS A 804 -18.70 -2.14 -17.16
C HIS A 804 -17.83 -1.34 -16.19
N PHE A 805 -17.86 -0.02 -16.32
CA PHE A 805 -17.24 0.92 -15.42
C PHE A 805 -18.32 1.70 -14.66
N GLN A 806 -18.32 1.54 -13.34
CA GLN A 806 -19.12 2.32 -12.42
C GLN A 806 -18.16 3.08 -11.51
N LEU A 807 -18.22 4.41 -11.50
CA LEU A 807 -17.28 5.27 -10.74
C LEU A 807 -15.82 5.19 -11.23
N ALA A 808 -15.56 5.35 -12.53
CA ALA A 808 -14.19 5.32 -13.06
C ALA A 808 -13.57 6.72 -13.21
N ASN A 809 -12.29 6.89 -12.85
CA ASN A 809 -11.45 8.01 -13.23
C ASN A 809 -10.35 7.55 -14.20
N ILE A 810 -10.45 7.97 -15.46
CA ILE A 810 -9.45 7.68 -16.48
C ILE A 810 -8.65 8.96 -16.69
N ALA A 811 -7.56 9.13 -15.91
CA ALA A 811 -6.69 10.30 -15.94
C ALA A 811 -5.87 10.38 -17.24
N ASN A 812 -5.55 9.23 -17.85
CA ASN A 812 -4.97 9.17 -19.19
C ASN A 812 -5.68 8.14 -20.06
N ALA A 813 -6.28 8.62 -21.15
CA ALA A 813 -7.01 7.81 -22.12
C ALA A 813 -6.12 7.07 -23.14
N GLY A 814 -4.81 7.30 -23.16
CA GLY A 814 -3.88 6.69 -24.13
C GLY A 814 -3.54 7.62 -25.31
N GLU A 815 -2.41 7.35 -25.94
CA GLU A 815 -1.80 8.26 -26.93
C GLU A 815 -2.59 8.37 -28.25
N LEU A 816 -3.16 7.26 -28.73
CA LEU A 816 -3.91 7.19 -29.98
C LEU A 816 -5.42 7.25 -29.77
N GLY A 817 -5.92 6.67 -28.68
CA GLY A 817 -7.33 6.70 -28.34
C GLY A 817 -7.68 5.88 -27.11
N PHE A 818 -8.88 6.11 -26.59
CA PHE A 818 -9.36 5.48 -25.37
C PHE A 818 -9.70 4.01 -25.55
N ALA A 819 -10.65 3.69 -26.44
CA ALA A 819 -11.07 2.31 -26.65
C ALA A 819 -10.98 1.89 -28.12
N LYS A 820 -10.33 0.76 -28.38
CA LYS A 820 -10.37 0.07 -29.66
C LYS A 820 -11.33 -1.10 -29.54
N LEU A 821 -12.47 -1.03 -30.20
CA LEU A 821 -13.54 -2.02 -30.08
C LEU A 821 -13.65 -2.85 -31.37
N ASP A 822 -13.85 -4.17 -31.25
CA ASP A 822 -14.29 -5.02 -32.36
C ASP A 822 -15.73 -5.52 -32.20
N ASN A 823 -15.97 -6.58 -31.43
CA ASN A 823 -17.31 -7.02 -31.02
C ASN A 823 -17.57 -6.77 -29.54
N GLY A 824 -16.53 -6.42 -28.79
CA GLY A 824 -16.61 -6.06 -27.37
C GLY A 824 -17.43 -4.80 -27.13
N LYS A 825 -17.99 -4.68 -25.93
CA LYS A 825 -18.82 -3.54 -25.52
C LYS A 825 -18.23 -2.89 -24.28
N LEU A 826 -18.37 -1.57 -24.23
CA LEU A 826 -17.97 -0.75 -23.09
C LEU A 826 -19.18 0.00 -22.56
N ASN A 827 -19.48 -0.21 -21.28
CA ASN A 827 -20.52 0.53 -20.58
C ASN A 827 -19.89 1.37 -19.48
N MET A 828 -20.22 2.65 -19.42
CA MET A 828 -19.70 3.57 -18.42
C MET A 828 -20.83 4.35 -17.74
N ASP A 829 -20.74 4.43 -16.42
CA ASP A 829 -21.65 5.20 -15.57
C ASP A 829 -20.83 5.98 -14.53
N THR A 830 -21.19 7.25 -14.30
CA THR A 830 -20.60 8.07 -13.22
C THR A 830 -19.09 8.10 -13.32
N SER A 831 -18.58 8.30 -14.53
CA SER A 831 -17.16 8.18 -14.86
C SER A 831 -16.59 9.47 -15.45
N VAL A 832 -15.27 9.65 -15.34
CA VAL A 832 -14.52 10.74 -15.94
C VAL A 832 -13.49 10.14 -16.90
N VAL A 833 -13.47 10.63 -18.14
CA VAL A 833 -12.43 10.25 -19.12
C VAL A 833 -11.70 11.50 -19.58
N ALA A 834 -10.39 11.52 -19.34
CA ALA A 834 -9.51 12.55 -19.87
C ALA A 834 -9.64 12.67 -21.39
N THR A 835 -9.48 13.88 -21.91
CA THR A 835 -9.61 14.13 -23.35
C THR A 835 -8.60 13.28 -24.14
N SER A 836 -9.09 12.59 -25.17
CA SER A 836 -8.30 11.74 -26.06
C SER A 836 -8.37 12.23 -27.51
N LYS A 837 -7.41 11.81 -28.36
CA LYS A 837 -7.48 12.07 -29.81
C LYS A 837 -8.67 11.37 -30.47
N ALA A 838 -9.02 10.19 -29.96
CA ALA A 838 -10.21 9.45 -30.36
C ALA A 838 -10.81 8.76 -29.12
N LEU A 839 -12.12 8.92 -28.91
CA LEU A 839 -12.81 8.20 -27.84
C LEU A 839 -12.92 6.71 -28.18
N LEU A 840 -13.26 6.39 -29.43
CA LEU A 840 -13.16 5.03 -29.95
C LEU A 840 -12.85 5.01 -31.46
N ASN A 841 -12.57 3.83 -32.01
CA ASN A 841 -12.39 3.62 -33.45
C ASN A 841 -13.71 3.80 -34.24
N SER A 842 -13.63 4.46 -35.39
CA SER A 842 -14.81 4.82 -36.21
C SER A 842 -15.63 3.60 -36.64
N GLY A 843 -16.97 3.74 -36.63
CA GLY A 843 -17.91 2.71 -37.05
C GLY A 843 -18.30 1.71 -35.96
N LYS A 844 -17.74 1.86 -34.75
CA LYS A 844 -18.00 0.99 -33.59
C LYS A 844 -18.81 1.70 -32.50
N GLU A 845 -19.38 2.87 -32.77
CA GLU A 845 -20.10 3.67 -31.77
C GLU A 845 -21.21 2.88 -31.08
N GLY A 846 -21.92 2.01 -31.81
CA GLY A 846 -23.01 1.16 -31.27
C GLY A 846 -22.60 0.16 -30.19
N GLN A 847 -21.31 0.04 -29.86
CA GLN A 847 -20.79 -0.79 -28.77
C GLN A 847 -20.53 -0.01 -27.48
N LEU A 848 -20.64 1.32 -27.54
CA LEU A 848 -20.45 2.19 -26.41
C LEU A 848 -21.80 2.57 -25.79
N ARG A 849 -21.90 2.43 -24.47
CA ARG A 849 -22.94 3.08 -23.66
C ARG A 849 -22.27 3.96 -22.63
N VAL A 850 -22.65 5.23 -22.59
CA VAL A 850 -22.20 6.15 -21.53
C VAL A 850 -23.39 6.88 -20.96
N GLN A 851 -23.45 6.96 -19.63
CA GLN A 851 -24.41 7.78 -18.92
C GLN A 851 -23.79 8.49 -17.72
N SER A 852 -24.40 9.61 -17.31
CA SER A 852 -24.05 10.34 -16.08
C SER A 852 -22.53 10.56 -15.93
N SER A 853 -21.83 11.02 -16.97
CA SER A 853 -20.35 11.01 -17.00
C SER A 853 -19.77 12.32 -17.53
N ILE A 854 -18.46 12.53 -17.32
CA ILE A 854 -17.69 13.66 -17.84
C ILE A 854 -16.70 13.16 -18.89
N LEU A 855 -16.93 13.51 -20.16
CA LEU A 855 -16.07 13.15 -21.28
C LEU A 855 -16.42 13.97 -22.53
N THR A 856 -15.51 13.97 -23.50
CA THR A 856 -15.70 14.63 -24.80
C THR A 856 -15.82 13.58 -25.91
N PRO A 857 -16.82 13.64 -26.82
CA PRO A 857 -17.00 12.69 -27.92
C PRO A 857 -16.02 12.95 -29.07
N THR A 858 -14.72 12.79 -28.84
CA THR A 858 -13.70 13.05 -29.87
C THR A 858 -13.70 11.96 -30.94
N SER A 859 -13.72 12.40 -32.21
CA SER A 859 -13.62 11.53 -33.40
C SER A 859 -14.75 10.50 -33.58
N ILE A 860 -15.91 10.70 -32.95
CA ILE A 860 -17.07 9.80 -33.07
C ILE A 860 -18.36 10.58 -33.37
N ASN A 861 -19.35 9.90 -33.95
CA ASN A 861 -20.72 10.40 -33.94
C ASN A 861 -21.48 9.83 -32.74
N PHE A 862 -21.57 10.59 -31.65
CA PHE A 862 -22.21 10.15 -30.41
C PHE A 862 -23.70 9.77 -30.59
N ARG A 863 -24.37 10.20 -31.67
CA ARG A 863 -25.76 9.78 -31.95
C ARG A 863 -25.87 8.32 -32.39
N ASN A 864 -24.77 7.72 -32.82
CA ASN A 864 -24.71 6.33 -33.24
C ASN A 864 -24.34 5.39 -32.08
N THR A 865 -24.13 5.91 -30.87
CA THR A 865 -23.84 5.05 -29.73
C THR A 865 -25.06 4.27 -29.28
N ALA A 866 -24.85 3.15 -28.59
CA ALA A 866 -25.96 2.41 -28.02
C ALA A 866 -26.68 3.21 -26.92
N SER A 867 -25.95 4.07 -26.22
CA SER A 867 -26.50 5.09 -25.33
C SER A 867 -25.51 6.25 -25.17
N TRP A 868 -26.03 7.49 -25.16
CA TRP A 868 -25.29 8.70 -24.81
C TRP A 868 -26.24 9.65 -24.09
N SER A 869 -26.30 9.55 -22.76
CA SER A 869 -27.26 10.30 -21.95
C SER A 869 -26.57 11.03 -20.81
N ASN A 870 -27.04 12.24 -20.50
CA ASN A 870 -26.62 12.98 -19.30
C ASN A 870 -25.08 13.13 -19.22
N ILE A 871 -24.46 13.65 -20.29
CA ILE A 871 -23.01 13.78 -20.42
C ILE A 871 -22.58 15.25 -20.29
N LEU A 872 -21.62 15.51 -19.41
CA LEU A 872 -20.91 16.79 -19.34
C LEU A 872 -19.60 16.70 -20.14
N GLY A 873 -19.23 17.79 -20.82
CA GLY A 873 -17.92 17.89 -21.46
C GLY A 873 -16.79 18.10 -20.44
N ASN A 874 -15.56 17.70 -20.78
CA ASN A 874 -14.39 18.00 -19.93
C ASN A 874 -14.17 19.50 -19.71
N ILE A 875 -14.54 20.32 -20.70
CA ILE A 875 -14.53 21.79 -20.60
C ILE A 875 -15.90 22.26 -20.07
N PRO A 876 -15.96 23.01 -18.95
CA PRO A 876 -17.19 23.63 -18.48
C PRO A 876 -17.76 24.63 -19.50
N ILE A 877 -19.07 24.52 -19.76
CA ILE A 877 -19.78 25.42 -20.69
C ILE A 877 -20.77 26.25 -19.87
N VAL A 878 -20.78 27.57 -20.11
CA VAL A 878 -21.69 28.51 -19.47
C VAL A 878 -23.13 28.26 -19.92
N ALA A 879 -24.06 28.14 -18.97
CA ALA A 879 -25.47 27.96 -19.24
C ALA A 879 -26.12 29.26 -19.81
N PRO A 880 -27.07 29.14 -20.76
CA PRO A 880 -27.86 30.28 -21.24
C PRO A 880 -28.53 31.05 -20.10
N ALA A 881 -28.66 32.37 -20.21
CA ALA A 881 -29.19 33.21 -19.12
C ALA A 881 -30.63 32.85 -18.69
N SER A 882 -31.41 32.22 -19.59
CA SER A 882 -32.80 31.82 -19.34
C SER A 882 -32.96 30.52 -18.53
N SER A 883 -31.89 29.74 -18.31
CA SER A 883 -31.94 28.50 -17.52
C SER A 883 -31.45 28.68 -16.07
N ARG A 884 -31.08 29.91 -15.68
CA ARG A 884 -30.66 30.25 -14.31
C ARG A 884 -31.92 30.62 -13.52
N ASN A 885 -32.14 29.98 -12.36
CA ASN A 885 -33.32 30.09 -11.47
C ASN A 885 -34.55 29.20 -11.81
N ALA A 886 -34.40 28.11 -12.56
CA ALA A 886 -35.47 27.10 -12.60
C ALA A 886 -35.41 26.24 -11.32
N ALA A 887 -36.19 26.61 -10.28
CA ALA A 887 -36.64 25.63 -9.30
C ALA A 887 -37.40 24.56 -10.09
N ALA A 888 -36.81 23.37 -10.24
CA ALA A 888 -37.36 22.31 -11.07
C ALA A 888 -38.59 21.69 -10.37
N SER A 889 -39.71 22.39 -10.40
CA SER A 889 -41.02 21.77 -10.23
C SER A 889 -41.41 21.15 -11.57
N SER A 890 -41.70 19.85 -11.53
CA SER A 890 -42.01 19.03 -12.70
C SER A 890 -43.17 19.62 -13.53
N SER A 891 -42.92 19.98 -14.79
CA SER A 891 -43.99 20.06 -15.79
C SER A 891 -43.51 19.65 -17.18
N GLU A 892 -44.38 18.89 -17.85
CA GLU A 892 -44.19 18.17 -19.12
C GLU A 892 -43.76 19.06 -20.29
N VAL A 893 -42.79 18.60 -21.09
CA VAL A 893 -42.34 19.27 -22.33
C VAL A 893 -43.03 18.66 -23.55
N LYS A 894 -43.72 19.50 -24.32
CA LYS A 894 -44.11 19.22 -25.72
C LYS A 894 -42.99 19.66 -26.65
N GLU A 895 -42.69 18.79 -27.61
CA GLU A 895 -41.74 19.02 -28.72
C GLU A 895 -42.16 20.17 -29.62
N GLU A 896 -41.22 21.05 -29.98
CA GLU A 896 -41.29 21.82 -31.21
C GLU A 896 -39.90 21.88 -31.89
N GLN A 897 -39.85 21.34 -33.11
CA GLN A 897 -38.70 21.37 -34.03
C GLN A 897 -38.47 22.77 -34.59
N SER A 898 -37.20 23.18 -34.74
CA SER A 898 -36.84 24.18 -35.74
C SER A 898 -35.48 23.88 -36.38
N ASP A 899 -35.48 23.91 -37.71
CA ASP A 899 -34.34 23.77 -38.63
C ASP A 899 -33.45 25.04 -38.61
N PRO A 900 -32.12 24.94 -38.81
CA PRO A 900 -31.26 26.11 -38.92
C PRO A 900 -31.13 26.61 -40.37
N ALA A 901 -31.32 27.91 -40.54
CA ALA A 901 -31.02 28.63 -41.76
C ALA A 901 -29.50 28.87 -41.92
N VAL A 902 -29.07 28.78 -43.17
CA VAL A 902 -27.75 29.10 -43.70
C VAL A 902 -27.54 30.61 -43.69
N ASP A 903 -26.35 31.07 -43.29
CA ASP A 903 -25.82 32.34 -43.82
C ASP A 903 -24.29 32.30 -43.97
N THR A 904 -23.85 32.61 -45.18
CA THR A 904 -22.47 32.71 -45.65
C THR A 904 -22.06 34.16 -45.73
N ILE A 905 -20.91 34.57 -45.16
CA ILE A 905 -20.13 35.72 -45.66
C ILE A 905 -18.62 35.42 -45.55
N SER A 906 -17.93 35.88 -46.59
CA SER A 906 -16.60 35.64 -47.12
C SER A 906 -15.41 36.36 -46.46
N GLU A 907 -14.26 35.70 -46.59
CA GLU A 907 -12.87 36.16 -46.85
C GLU A 907 -12.48 37.65 -46.74
N ALA A 908 -11.34 37.92 -46.09
CA ALA A 908 -10.14 38.50 -46.72
C ALA A 908 -8.94 38.58 -45.74
N GLY A 909 -7.74 38.19 -46.20
CA GLY A 909 -6.47 38.78 -45.76
C GLY A 909 -5.36 37.83 -45.27
N GLU A 910 -4.58 37.27 -46.20
CA GLU A 910 -3.13 37.02 -46.04
C GLU A 910 -2.37 38.13 -46.80
N PRO A 911 -1.01 38.29 -46.75
CA PRO A 911 0.04 37.65 -45.93
C PRO A 911 1.07 38.66 -45.34
N GLU A 912 2.02 38.19 -44.51
CA GLU A 912 3.49 38.29 -44.72
C GLU A 912 4.31 38.19 -43.42
N ALA A 913 5.46 37.53 -43.57
CA ALA A 913 6.41 37.17 -42.55
C ALA A 913 7.30 38.34 -42.10
N ALA A 914 7.71 38.32 -40.82
CA ALA A 914 8.96 38.95 -40.38
C ALA A 914 9.55 38.25 -39.14
N ASN A 915 10.63 37.56 -39.42
CA ASN A 915 11.71 37.07 -38.60
C ASN A 915 12.17 38.04 -37.48
N THR A 916 12.29 37.55 -36.23
CA THR A 916 13.39 37.93 -35.33
C THR A 916 13.71 36.76 -34.40
N GLY A 917 14.88 36.17 -34.58
CA GLY A 917 15.46 35.25 -33.60
C GLY A 917 15.86 35.94 -32.31
N ASN A 918 15.94 35.16 -31.24
CA ASN A 918 17.00 35.26 -30.25
C ASN A 918 17.13 33.93 -29.51
N GLU A 919 18.38 33.47 -29.44
CA GLU A 919 18.86 32.28 -28.74
C GLU A 919 18.54 32.32 -27.23
N PRO A 920 18.44 31.17 -26.54
CA PRO A 920 18.74 31.10 -25.13
C PRO A 920 20.24 30.92 -24.93
N ALA A 921 20.87 31.98 -24.41
CA ALA A 921 22.23 31.96 -23.90
C ALA A 921 22.38 30.93 -22.77
N GLY A 922 23.45 30.15 -22.84
CA GLY A 922 23.84 29.18 -21.81
C GLY A 922 24.17 29.84 -20.48
N GLY A 923 23.58 29.30 -19.41
CA GLY A 923 23.95 29.56 -18.02
C GLY A 923 24.57 28.31 -17.41
N GLY A 924 25.90 28.28 -17.32
CA GLY A 924 26.64 27.25 -16.58
C GLY A 924 26.54 27.45 -15.07
N SER A 925 26.29 26.37 -14.34
CA SER A 925 26.29 26.32 -12.87
C SER A 925 27.71 26.10 -12.32
N PRO A 926 28.13 26.77 -11.22
CA PRO A 926 29.49 26.71 -10.68
C PRO A 926 29.64 25.54 -9.69
N ILE A 927 29.84 24.32 -10.20
CA ILE A 927 30.10 23.13 -9.34
C ILE A 927 31.50 22.54 -9.58
N MET A 928 32.35 23.18 -10.39
CA MET A 928 33.66 22.62 -10.77
C MET A 928 34.87 23.41 -10.23
N THR A 929 34.77 24.03 -9.04
CA THR A 929 35.92 24.71 -8.40
C THR A 929 36.15 24.28 -6.93
N ILE A 930 35.19 23.63 -6.28
CA ILE A 930 35.33 23.18 -4.87
C ILE A 930 36.03 21.81 -4.77
N THR A 931 35.90 20.97 -5.80
CA THR A 931 36.46 19.60 -5.82
C THR A 931 38.00 19.58 -5.95
N ILE A 932 38.59 20.58 -6.62
CA ILE A 932 40.05 20.64 -6.86
C ILE A 932 40.82 21.07 -5.60
N VAL A 933 40.22 21.88 -4.71
CA VAL A 933 40.86 22.36 -3.48
C VAL A 933 40.86 21.29 -2.39
N ILE A 934 39.81 20.46 -2.33
CA ILE A 934 39.69 19.36 -1.36
C ILE A 934 40.64 18.20 -1.72
N LEU A 935 40.77 17.87 -3.01
CA LEU A 935 41.71 16.84 -3.47
C LEU A 935 43.19 17.22 -3.24
N ALA A 936 43.54 18.52 -3.37
CA ALA A 936 44.89 19.00 -3.08
C ALA A 936 45.23 18.96 -1.57
N ALA A 937 44.26 19.23 -0.69
CA ALA A 937 44.44 19.14 0.76
C ALA A 937 44.61 17.70 1.26
N ILE A 938 43.83 16.75 0.70
CA ILE A 938 43.93 15.32 1.03
C ILE A 938 45.26 14.74 0.54
N ALA A 939 45.74 15.14 -0.65
CA ALA A 939 47.04 14.73 -1.17
C ALA A 939 48.21 15.24 -0.29
N ALA A 940 48.14 16.48 0.21
CA ALA A 940 49.16 17.06 1.09
C ALA A 940 49.21 16.38 2.48
N VAL A 941 48.05 16.03 3.05
CA VAL A 941 47.96 15.30 4.32
C VAL A 941 48.49 13.87 4.16
N THR A 942 48.13 13.19 3.07
CA THR A 942 48.60 11.82 2.78
C THR A 942 50.12 11.78 2.57
N ALA A 943 50.69 12.78 1.87
CA ALA A 943 52.14 12.92 1.71
C ALA A 943 52.86 13.19 3.05
N ALA A 944 52.27 13.99 3.94
CA ALA A 944 52.83 14.26 5.27
C ALA A 944 52.81 13.01 6.18
N VAL A 945 51.74 12.21 6.13
CA VAL A 945 51.65 10.93 6.88
C VAL A 945 52.65 9.89 6.34
N LEU A 946 52.85 9.81 5.02
CA LEU A 946 53.84 8.92 4.41
C LEU A 946 55.29 9.34 4.71
N LEU A 947 55.58 10.64 4.75
CA LEU A 947 56.88 11.17 5.17
C LEU A 947 57.14 10.95 6.66
N TYR A 948 56.10 11.05 7.51
CA TYR A 948 56.20 10.75 8.94
C TYR A 948 56.45 9.25 9.20
N ARG A 949 55.77 8.36 8.47
CA ARG A 949 56.01 6.90 8.54
C ARG A 949 57.41 6.50 8.03
N ARG A 950 57.92 7.14 6.98
CA ARG A 950 59.31 6.94 6.50
C ARG A 950 60.38 7.42 7.50
N LYS A 951 60.06 8.43 8.32
CA LYS A 951 60.96 8.95 9.36
C LYS A 951 60.95 8.09 10.63
N LEU A 952 59.87 7.35 10.87
CA LEU A 952 59.76 6.34 11.92
C LEU A 952 60.42 5.00 11.54
N SER A 953 60.54 4.67 10.25
CA SER A 953 61.23 3.45 9.80
C SER A 953 62.73 3.61 9.57
N SER A 954 63.31 4.80 9.79
CA SER A 954 64.75 5.09 9.63
C SER A 954 65.47 5.33 10.95
N LYS A 955 64.86 4.95 12.07
CA LYS A 955 65.50 4.83 13.37
C LYS A 955 65.06 3.49 13.96
N ASN A 956 66.04 2.72 14.44
CA ASN A 956 65.85 1.49 15.22
C ASN A 956 64.71 1.58 16.22
#